data_AF-A0A848M882-F1
#
_entry.id   AF-A0A848M882-F1
#
_cell.length_a   1.000
_cell.length_b   1.000
_cell.length_c   1.000
_cell.angle_alpha   90.00
_cell.angle_beta   90.00
_cell.angle_gamma   90.00
#
_symmetry.space_group_name_H-M   'P 1'
#
loop_
_entity.id
_entity.type
_entity.pdbx_description
1 polymer ?
#
loop_
_entity_poly.entity_id
_entity_poly.type
_entity_poly.pdbx_seq_one_letter_code
_entity_poly.pdbx_strand_id
1 'polypeptide(L)'
;MNVTHSKLPAKKGLRLHSLCIALCVSLLSAVLFPGNASAAIGKTYSEPIDLGSPMQSVAIYDGAFGVQDGREVMYTTVSGKPAIFHVIDLKSKEVLGTHPLTGSESSWTHITTPDGTVYIGGNGTLYSYSPVTKELKNLGGIGEQVVYGLSHDEQGRVYFGSYPNAKAGRYDPLTGEMKDYGIVGTGQSYSRSTAYYDGYLYVGIGIEGSIVKMNVETGAKETIALPSYGGAVDIGMVNQLDVAGKYLVAGINKGNSALVFYDLEQQQWSETYHLNNKGIRLSYGPEGSNTIYFVQNNHLMEVDLDTLEAVDTGVVYGTFLRNTAWVEFPNDPDLPGVSLATVQFGGSVAYMNLETKKVKLIPYPVQGNPIPIQTMENGPDGRLFISGYPGGTGSAYSIDDNAFETFPMGQAEGMTALNGKMYMGVYPGADIFEYNAEDPTQRRSLFKITGQDRPFIMRAAEGKLFIGTIPDYGKLGGSLTIYDPADGSSYTEYKNVINNQAISGIAVKDGKVYGSTTVAGGLGINPSEPAAKMFIWDIATGEVEKEWVPSIEGAASAPQIISGTSFGPDGLLWAAFDGTVFAVDPATGQVVKSKTIYEDVENYGRWRPVYLRWSDDGLMYLTLAGQVTVVDPATMEHRTLAESQHVNLGHDGNIYFTNDTQLMKIEVSDAAAEPDTVQALMDDIESWKAQGDISHPVSKQIGNALKQAQRKQQQGKQVQAVKHLKDALKHLDRAKSGQISEEARADIKQRIGIFVNVWS
;
A
#
# COMPACT_ATOMS: atom_id res chain seq x y z
N MET A 1 41.50 26.63 -51.44
CA MET A 1 41.12 25.27 -51.85
C MET A 1 39.61 25.23 -52.01
N ASN A 2 39.16 25.06 -53.26
CA ASN A 2 37.86 24.62 -53.82
C ASN A 2 36.65 24.62 -52.85
N VAL A 3 35.63 25.46 -52.99
CA VAL A 3 34.61 25.57 -54.08
C VAL A 3 33.94 24.21 -54.35
N THR A 4 32.65 24.05 -54.04
CA THR A 4 31.62 24.12 -55.10
C THR A 4 30.19 24.35 -54.59
N HIS A 5 29.50 25.16 -55.41
CA HIS A 5 28.10 25.56 -55.37
C HIS A 5 27.13 24.46 -55.81
N SER A 6 25.83 24.59 -55.50
CA SER A 6 24.84 24.93 -56.56
C SER A 6 23.44 25.25 -56.01
N LYS A 7 22.83 26.25 -56.63
CA LYS A 7 21.46 26.72 -56.46
C LYS A 7 20.52 25.98 -57.42
N LEU A 8 19.30 25.75 -56.92
CA LEU A 8 17.96 25.64 -57.56
C LEU A 8 17.77 26.43 -58.88
N PRO A 9 16.81 26.09 -59.78
CA PRO A 9 15.39 26.49 -59.55
C PRO A 9 14.22 25.69 -60.21
N ALA A 10 13.03 25.83 -59.59
CA ALA A 10 11.66 26.03 -60.15
C ALA A 10 11.04 24.98 -61.12
N LYS A 11 9.73 24.67 -61.16
CA LYS A 11 8.47 25.27 -60.66
C LYS A 11 7.30 24.27 -60.89
N LYS A 12 6.30 24.33 -59.99
CA LYS A 12 4.83 24.16 -60.16
C LYS A 12 4.22 22.84 -60.70
N GLY A 13 3.52 22.15 -59.78
CA GLY A 13 2.05 22.07 -59.77
C GLY A 13 1.39 20.81 -60.32
N LEU A 14 0.65 20.05 -59.48
CA LEU A 14 -0.79 19.84 -59.64
C LEU A 14 -1.38 19.13 -58.40
N ARG A 15 -2.67 19.38 -58.21
CA ARG A 15 -3.55 19.00 -57.10
C ARG A 15 -4.15 17.58 -57.26
N LEU A 16 -4.59 17.07 -56.11
CA LEU A 16 -5.87 16.37 -55.85
C LEU A 16 -5.94 14.81 -55.90
N HIS A 17 -6.43 14.31 -54.76
CA HIS A 17 -7.19 13.07 -54.48
C HIS A 17 -6.50 11.70 -54.53
N SER A 18 -6.38 11.09 -53.33
CA SER A 18 -6.88 9.74 -52.97
C SER A 18 -6.51 9.51 -51.49
N LEU A 19 -7.44 9.63 -50.55
CA LEU A 19 -8.16 8.51 -49.94
C LEU A 19 -7.21 7.32 -49.62
N CYS A 20 -6.60 7.32 -48.43
CA CYS A 20 -6.01 6.12 -47.84
C CYS A 20 -6.78 5.76 -46.57
N ILE A 21 -7.49 4.65 -46.72
CA ILE A 21 -8.30 3.94 -45.75
C ILE A 21 -7.43 3.48 -44.57
N ALA A 22 -8.02 3.59 -43.38
CA ALA A 22 -7.52 3.05 -42.14
C ALA A 22 -7.30 1.53 -42.23
N LEU A 23 -6.12 1.07 -41.79
CA LEU A 23 -5.95 -0.29 -41.28
C LEU A 23 -5.31 -0.16 -39.88
N CYS A 24 -6.17 -0.09 -38.86
CA CYS A 24 -5.77 -0.34 -37.49
C CYS A 24 -5.53 -1.85 -37.35
N VAL A 25 -4.28 -2.28 -37.35
CA VAL A 25 -3.91 -3.61 -36.86
C VAL A 25 -3.71 -3.46 -35.35
N SER A 26 -4.75 -3.81 -34.60
CA SER A 26 -4.65 -4.05 -33.16
C SER A 26 -3.77 -5.29 -32.93
N LEU A 27 -2.49 -5.08 -32.64
CA LEU A 27 -1.64 -6.09 -32.04
C LEU A 27 -2.11 -6.30 -30.59
N LEU A 28 -3.00 -7.27 -30.39
CA LEU A 28 -3.14 -7.93 -29.09
C LEU A 28 -1.80 -8.62 -28.81
N SER A 29 -0.96 -7.97 -28.01
CA SER A 29 0.12 -8.65 -27.31
C SER A 29 -0.51 -9.51 -26.22
N ALA A 30 -1.00 -10.69 -26.58
CA ALA A 30 -1.20 -11.74 -25.60
C ALA A 30 0.19 -12.06 -25.04
N VAL A 31 0.45 -11.60 -23.81
CA VAL A 31 1.57 -12.09 -23.01
C VAL A 31 1.24 -13.54 -22.72
N LEU A 32 1.68 -14.43 -23.61
CA LEU A 32 1.68 -15.86 -23.37
C LEU A 32 2.72 -16.10 -22.29
N PHE A 33 2.27 -16.23 -21.04
CA PHE A 33 3.08 -16.87 -20.01
C PHE A 33 3.52 -18.23 -20.57
N PRO A 34 4.82 -18.57 -20.58
CA PRO A 34 5.23 -19.93 -20.87
C PRO A 34 4.60 -20.81 -19.79
N GLY A 35 3.54 -21.51 -20.15
CA GLY A 35 2.93 -22.55 -19.35
C GLY A 35 3.95 -23.68 -19.20
N ASN A 36 4.85 -23.54 -18.22
CA ASN A 36 5.48 -24.70 -17.64
C ASN A 36 4.35 -25.46 -16.94
N ALA A 37 3.84 -26.48 -17.61
CA ALA A 37 2.99 -27.48 -16.98
C ALA A 37 3.80 -28.13 -15.85
N SER A 38 3.68 -27.60 -14.65
CA SER A 38 4.15 -28.26 -13.44
C SER A 38 3.12 -29.33 -13.11
N ALA A 39 3.40 -30.55 -13.56
CA ALA A 39 2.61 -31.74 -13.22
C ALA A 39 2.78 -32.17 -11.76
N ALA A 40 3.35 -31.33 -10.89
CA ALA A 40 3.95 -31.76 -9.64
C ALA A 40 3.25 -31.24 -8.38
N ILE A 41 2.66 -30.04 -8.43
CA ILE A 41 1.74 -29.56 -7.38
C ILE A 41 0.37 -30.11 -7.75
N GLY A 42 -0.19 -31.03 -6.95
CA GLY A 42 -1.44 -31.77 -7.21
C GLY A 42 -2.72 -30.94 -7.26
N LYS A 43 -2.64 -29.68 -7.72
CA LYS A 43 -3.72 -28.70 -7.82
C LYS A 43 -3.81 -28.13 -9.22
N THR A 44 -5.02 -27.72 -9.57
CA THR A 44 -5.35 -26.92 -10.75
C THR A 44 -5.83 -25.54 -10.29
N TYR A 45 -5.53 -24.54 -11.10
CA TYR A 45 -5.77 -23.13 -10.80
C TYR A 45 -6.52 -22.53 -12.00
N SER A 46 -7.63 -21.86 -11.74
CA SER A 46 -8.33 -21.10 -12.79
C SER A 46 -7.51 -19.89 -13.25
N GLU A 47 -7.93 -19.27 -14.36
CA GLU A 47 -7.54 -17.89 -14.64
C GLU A 47 -8.07 -16.95 -13.53
N PRO A 48 -7.38 -15.83 -13.25
CA PRO A 48 -7.87 -14.83 -12.31
C PRO A 48 -9.26 -14.30 -12.65
N ILE A 49 -10.13 -14.26 -11.64
CA ILE A 49 -11.49 -13.72 -11.69
C ILE A 49 -11.50 -12.38 -10.96
N ASP A 50 -11.90 -11.31 -11.63
CA ASP A 50 -12.10 -9.99 -11.04
C ASP A 50 -13.42 -9.95 -10.26
N LEU A 51 -13.35 -9.71 -8.95
CA LEU A 51 -14.50 -9.57 -8.07
C LEU A 51 -14.97 -8.12 -7.92
N GLY A 52 -14.24 -7.16 -8.49
CA GLY A 52 -14.53 -5.74 -8.43
C GLY A 52 -13.78 -5.00 -7.32
N SER A 53 -14.04 -3.68 -7.25
CA SER A 53 -13.44 -2.82 -6.24
C SER A 53 -14.18 -2.95 -4.90
N PRO A 54 -13.48 -3.36 -3.82
CA PRO A 54 -14.13 -3.61 -2.54
C PRO A 54 -14.59 -2.34 -1.84
N MET A 55 -13.98 -1.20 -2.15
CA MET A 55 -14.27 0.08 -1.53
C MET A 55 -13.95 1.25 -2.44
N GLN A 56 -14.61 2.37 -2.16
CA GLN A 56 -14.29 3.69 -2.69
C GLN A 56 -14.17 4.67 -1.53
N SER A 57 -13.36 5.71 -1.68
CA SER A 57 -13.19 6.74 -0.66
C SER A 57 -13.21 8.12 -1.26
N VAL A 58 -13.77 9.06 -0.49
CA VAL A 58 -13.53 10.49 -0.70
C VAL A 58 -12.34 10.88 0.18
N ALA A 59 -11.20 11.08 -0.45
CA ALA A 59 -9.95 11.46 0.21
C ALA A 59 -9.41 12.76 -0.39
N ILE A 60 -9.73 13.87 0.27
CA ILE A 60 -9.33 15.23 -0.09
C ILE A 60 -8.23 15.74 0.87
N TYR A 61 -7.04 16.01 0.32
CA TYR A 61 -5.92 16.53 1.11
C TYR A 61 -5.87 18.05 1.15
N ASP A 62 -6.29 18.70 0.06
CA ASP A 62 -6.30 20.16 -0.07
C ASP A 62 -7.44 20.61 -1.00
N GLY A 63 -7.70 21.91 -1.01
CA GLY A 63 -8.58 22.55 -1.97
C GLY A 63 -8.12 23.96 -2.28
N ALA A 64 -8.75 24.57 -3.26
CA ALA A 64 -8.66 26.00 -3.52
C ALA A 64 -10.07 26.54 -3.78
N PHE A 65 -10.21 27.84 -3.69
CA PHE A 65 -11.47 28.54 -3.87
C PHE A 65 -11.30 29.62 -4.94
N GLY A 66 -12.41 30.01 -5.56
CA GLY A 66 -12.41 31.09 -6.54
C GLY A 66 -13.79 31.33 -7.11
N VAL A 67 -13.83 31.98 -8.29
CA VAL A 67 -15.07 32.34 -8.97
C VAL A 67 -15.05 31.74 -10.38
N GLN A 68 -16.15 31.11 -10.79
CA GLN A 68 -16.39 30.65 -12.16
C GLN A 68 -17.78 31.09 -12.61
N ASP A 69 -17.88 31.79 -13.74
CA ASP A 69 -19.15 32.31 -14.28
C ASP A 69 -19.98 33.11 -13.25
N GLY A 70 -19.31 33.87 -12.38
CA GLY A 70 -19.94 34.65 -11.31
C GLY A 70 -20.40 33.83 -10.10
N ARG A 71 -20.08 32.53 -10.03
CA ARG A 71 -20.39 31.64 -8.91
C ARG A 71 -19.14 31.41 -8.05
N GLU A 72 -19.31 31.46 -6.73
CA GLU A 72 -18.28 31.05 -5.79
C GLU A 72 -18.14 29.52 -5.83
N VAL A 73 -16.93 29.04 -6.11
CA VAL A 73 -16.66 27.61 -6.34
C VAL A 73 -15.52 27.10 -5.48
N MET A 74 -15.63 25.83 -5.13
CA MET A 74 -14.55 25.02 -4.58
C MET A 74 -13.92 24.20 -5.70
N TYR A 75 -12.59 24.21 -5.71
CA TYR A 75 -11.73 23.37 -6.52
C TYR A 75 -11.06 22.36 -5.62
N THR A 76 -11.25 21.07 -5.87
CA THR A 76 -10.64 20.04 -5.03
C THR A 76 -10.41 18.76 -5.81
N THR A 77 -9.62 17.85 -5.26
CA THR A 77 -9.28 16.58 -5.90
C THR A 77 -9.59 15.42 -4.96
N VAL A 78 -10.36 14.46 -5.46
CA VAL A 78 -10.56 13.16 -4.81
C VAL A 78 -9.45 12.22 -5.26
N SER A 79 -8.67 11.73 -4.29
CA SER A 79 -7.64 10.72 -4.56
C SER A 79 -8.26 9.41 -5.06
N GLY A 80 -7.55 8.70 -5.91
CA GLY A 80 -8.02 7.52 -6.64
C GLY A 80 -7.17 7.30 -7.87
N LYS A 81 -7.43 6.29 -8.71
CA LYS A 81 -6.61 6.03 -9.90
C LYS A 81 -7.43 6.09 -11.20
N PRO A 82 -7.34 7.18 -11.98
CA PRO A 82 -6.65 8.45 -11.66
C PRO A 82 -7.40 9.24 -10.58
N ALA A 83 -6.71 10.22 -9.99
CA ALA A 83 -7.35 11.19 -9.12
C ALA A 83 -8.31 12.07 -9.93
N ILE A 84 -9.39 12.51 -9.31
CA ILE A 84 -10.44 13.26 -10.00
C ILE A 84 -10.55 14.67 -9.42
N PHE A 85 -10.28 15.67 -10.26
CA PHE A 85 -10.44 17.09 -9.94
C PHE A 85 -11.89 17.52 -10.16
N HIS A 86 -12.47 18.21 -9.18
CA HIS A 86 -13.84 18.70 -9.20
C HIS A 86 -13.91 20.22 -9.09
N VAL A 87 -14.88 20.78 -9.80
CA VAL A 87 -15.31 22.18 -9.70
C VAL A 87 -16.74 22.18 -9.19
N ILE A 88 -16.97 22.74 -8.00
CA ILE A 88 -18.26 22.61 -7.32
C ILE A 88 -18.74 23.99 -6.85
N ASP A 89 -19.97 24.35 -7.22
CA ASP A 89 -20.64 25.56 -6.76
C ASP A 89 -20.94 25.45 -5.25
N LEU A 90 -20.43 26.41 -4.46
CA LEU A 90 -20.58 26.37 -3.01
C LEU A 90 -22.03 26.56 -2.55
N LYS A 91 -22.89 27.23 -3.33
CA LYS A 91 -24.26 27.55 -2.91
C LYS A 91 -25.27 26.54 -3.43
N SER A 92 -25.25 26.28 -4.74
CA SER A 92 -26.16 25.33 -5.38
C SER A 92 -25.73 23.88 -5.19
N LYS A 93 -24.45 23.64 -4.82
CA LYS A 93 -23.82 22.31 -4.70
C LYS A 93 -23.69 21.57 -6.03
N GLU A 94 -23.94 22.25 -7.14
CA GLU A 94 -23.81 21.70 -8.49
C GLU A 94 -22.34 21.40 -8.80
N VAL A 95 -22.06 20.18 -9.28
CA VAL A 95 -20.75 19.83 -9.84
C VAL A 95 -20.67 20.42 -11.25
N LEU A 96 -19.94 21.53 -11.38
CA LEU A 96 -19.78 22.28 -12.63
C LEU A 96 -18.77 21.62 -13.58
N GLY A 97 -17.86 20.80 -13.05
CA GLY A 97 -16.84 20.11 -13.83
C GLY A 97 -16.17 18.98 -13.05
N THR A 98 -15.81 17.93 -13.77
CA THR A 98 -15.09 16.75 -13.25
C THR A 98 -14.03 16.37 -14.27
N HIS A 99 -12.76 16.31 -13.84
CA HIS A 99 -11.62 16.13 -14.72
C HIS A 99 -10.64 15.09 -14.15
N PRO A 100 -10.35 13.99 -14.85
CA PRO A 100 -9.31 13.05 -14.40
C PRO A 100 -7.92 13.68 -14.52
N LEU A 101 -7.14 13.59 -13.45
CA LEU A 101 -5.72 13.95 -13.42
C LEU A 101 -4.91 12.75 -13.93
N THR A 102 -4.99 12.46 -15.22
CA THR A 102 -4.26 11.35 -15.84
C THR A 102 -2.78 11.41 -15.48
N GLY A 103 -2.26 10.29 -14.94
CA GLY A 103 -0.88 10.19 -14.44
C GLY A 103 -0.71 10.50 -12.95
N SER A 104 -1.77 10.88 -12.24
CA SER A 104 -1.74 11.12 -10.79
C SER A 104 -2.82 10.32 -10.07
N GLU A 105 -2.47 9.83 -8.87
CA GLU A 105 -3.35 9.09 -7.96
C GLU A 105 -3.84 9.93 -6.77
N SER A 106 -3.20 11.06 -6.54
CA SER A 106 -3.53 12.00 -5.46
C SER A 106 -3.14 13.42 -5.83
N SER A 107 -3.66 14.39 -5.09
CA SER A 107 -3.17 15.77 -5.12
C SER A 107 -3.06 16.30 -3.70
N TRP A 108 -1.87 16.78 -3.33
CA TRP A 108 -1.56 17.26 -1.99
C TRP A 108 -1.69 18.77 -1.84
N THR A 109 -1.86 19.50 -2.95
CA THR A 109 -1.85 20.95 -2.92
C THR A 109 -2.56 21.56 -4.13
N HIS A 110 -3.30 22.64 -3.85
CA HIS A 110 -3.93 23.51 -4.84
C HIS A 110 -3.58 24.96 -4.55
N ILE A 111 -3.55 25.79 -5.59
CA ILE A 111 -3.51 27.25 -5.43
C ILE A 111 -4.31 27.91 -6.56
N THR A 112 -5.05 28.97 -6.22
CA THR A 112 -5.68 29.86 -7.20
C THR A 112 -4.78 31.08 -7.37
N THR A 113 -4.34 31.37 -8.60
CA THR A 113 -3.58 32.58 -8.91
C THR A 113 -4.50 33.79 -9.10
N PRO A 114 -3.98 35.04 -9.10
CA PRO A 114 -4.80 36.25 -9.18
C PRO A 114 -5.69 36.37 -10.43
N ASP A 115 -5.34 35.69 -11.52
CA ASP A 115 -6.15 35.60 -12.75
C ASP A 115 -7.30 34.58 -12.65
N GLY A 116 -7.42 33.87 -11.53
CA GLY A 116 -8.39 32.81 -11.28
C GLY A 116 -7.95 31.42 -11.76
N THR A 117 -6.79 31.29 -12.41
CA THR A 117 -6.27 29.97 -12.81
C THR A 117 -5.94 29.13 -11.57
N VAL A 118 -6.33 27.86 -11.59
CA VAL A 118 -6.09 26.93 -10.48
C VAL A 118 -4.94 26.01 -10.87
N TYR A 119 -3.91 25.94 -10.04
CA TYR A 119 -2.81 24.99 -10.20
C TYR A 119 -2.95 23.85 -9.20
N ILE A 120 -2.67 22.63 -9.67
CA ILE A 120 -2.89 21.39 -8.94
C ILE A 120 -1.59 20.59 -8.94
N GLY A 121 -1.07 20.28 -7.76
CA GLY A 121 0.11 19.42 -7.60
C GLY A 121 -0.31 17.95 -7.50
N GLY A 122 0.10 17.13 -8.46
CA GLY A 122 -0.17 15.69 -8.49
C GLY A 122 1.04 14.82 -8.15
N ASN A 123 1.00 13.55 -8.57
CA ASN A 123 2.15 12.64 -8.47
C ASN A 123 3.17 13.01 -9.55
N GLY A 124 4.17 13.80 -9.15
CA GLY A 124 5.29 14.21 -9.99
C GLY A 124 4.91 15.11 -11.17
N THR A 125 3.64 15.51 -11.26
CA THR A 125 3.06 16.23 -12.41
C THR A 125 2.31 17.46 -11.92
N LEU A 126 2.49 18.60 -12.59
CA LEU A 126 1.72 19.82 -12.35
C LEU A 126 0.59 19.93 -13.37
N TYR A 127 -0.59 20.37 -12.93
CA TYR A 127 -1.74 20.64 -13.79
C TYR A 127 -2.24 22.07 -13.58
N SER A 128 -2.94 22.62 -14.57
CA SER A 128 -3.72 23.85 -14.40
C SER A 128 -5.15 23.69 -14.90
N TYR A 129 -6.07 24.42 -14.28
CA TYR A 129 -7.45 24.54 -14.71
C TYR A 129 -7.81 26.01 -14.88
N SER A 130 -8.36 26.37 -16.04
CA SER A 130 -8.87 27.72 -16.28
C SER A 130 -10.38 27.77 -16.04
N PRO A 131 -10.88 28.59 -15.11
CA PRO A 131 -12.32 28.77 -14.95
C PRO A 131 -12.99 29.49 -16.13
N VAL A 132 -12.19 30.17 -16.96
CA VAL A 132 -12.67 30.86 -18.17
C VAL A 132 -12.91 29.88 -19.31
N THR A 133 -11.92 29.04 -19.63
CA THR A 133 -12.06 28.07 -20.74
C THR A 133 -12.66 26.74 -20.31
N LYS A 134 -12.69 26.46 -18.99
CA LYS A 134 -13.14 25.20 -18.38
C LYS A 134 -12.28 24.00 -18.79
N GLU A 135 -11.02 24.26 -19.12
CA GLU A 135 -10.06 23.26 -19.55
C GLU A 135 -9.06 22.96 -18.43
N LEU A 136 -8.90 21.66 -18.14
CA LEU A 136 -7.78 21.13 -17.38
C LEU A 136 -6.62 20.79 -18.33
N LYS A 137 -5.40 21.23 -18.01
CA LYS A 137 -4.18 20.96 -18.76
C LYS A 137 -3.15 20.25 -17.88
N ASN A 138 -2.55 19.19 -18.40
CA ASN A 138 -1.33 18.62 -17.84
C ASN A 138 -0.14 19.46 -18.31
N LEU A 139 0.58 20.07 -17.38
CA LEU A 139 1.69 20.98 -17.65
C LEU A 139 3.05 20.26 -17.74
N GLY A 140 3.09 18.97 -17.42
CA GLY A 140 4.29 18.14 -17.46
C GLY A 140 4.83 17.78 -16.07
N GLY A 141 5.84 16.91 -16.09
CA GLY A 141 6.47 16.38 -14.89
C GLY A 141 7.52 17.32 -14.31
N ILE A 142 7.67 17.28 -12.98
CA ILE A 142 8.66 18.08 -12.23
C ILE A 142 9.99 17.35 -11.99
N GLY A 143 10.14 16.12 -12.53
CA GLY A 143 11.34 15.29 -12.33
C GLY A 143 11.47 14.66 -10.94
N GLU A 144 10.38 14.62 -10.17
CA GLU A 144 10.26 14.07 -8.81
C GLU A 144 8.94 13.30 -8.68
N GLN A 145 8.69 12.62 -7.54
CA GLN A 145 7.54 11.71 -7.38
C GLN A 145 6.24 12.40 -6.92
N VAL A 146 6.34 13.50 -6.18
CA VAL A 146 5.17 14.22 -5.64
C VAL A 146 5.42 15.72 -5.72
N VAL A 147 4.41 16.48 -6.15
CA VAL A 147 4.39 17.94 -6.06
C VAL A 147 3.80 18.33 -4.70
N TYR A 148 4.55 19.08 -3.91
CA TYR A 148 4.08 19.66 -2.65
C TYR A 148 4.05 21.19 -2.74
N GLY A 149 3.56 21.84 -1.67
CA GLY A 149 3.53 23.29 -1.43
C GLY A 149 3.59 24.18 -2.67
N LEU A 150 2.46 24.73 -3.09
CA LEU A 150 2.42 25.73 -4.17
C LEU A 150 2.42 27.17 -3.65
N SER A 151 3.17 28.05 -4.30
CA SER A 151 3.04 29.50 -4.12
C SER A 151 3.14 30.17 -5.47
N HIS A 152 2.79 31.45 -5.57
CA HIS A 152 2.98 32.22 -6.79
C HIS A 152 3.59 33.58 -6.50
N ASP A 153 4.23 34.16 -7.51
CA ASP A 153 4.60 35.56 -7.48
C ASP A 153 3.53 36.48 -8.10
N GLU A 154 3.82 37.77 -8.18
CA GLU A 154 2.92 38.78 -8.71
C GLU A 154 2.71 38.66 -10.22
N GLN A 155 3.55 37.89 -10.94
CA GLN A 155 3.40 37.60 -12.37
C GLN A 155 2.62 36.30 -12.62
N GLY A 156 2.19 35.60 -11.57
CA GLY A 156 1.50 34.31 -11.66
C GLY A 156 2.42 33.14 -11.98
N ARG A 157 3.76 33.29 -11.87
CA ARG A 157 4.67 32.14 -11.95
C ARG A 157 4.49 31.32 -10.69
N VAL A 158 4.33 30.01 -10.85
CA VAL A 158 3.99 29.09 -9.76
C VAL A 158 5.23 28.35 -9.30
N TYR A 159 5.52 28.41 -8.01
CA TYR A 159 6.62 27.69 -7.37
C TYR A 159 6.10 26.45 -6.66
N PHE A 160 6.95 25.42 -6.57
CA PHE A 160 6.58 24.15 -5.96
C PHE A 160 7.74 23.52 -5.18
N GLY A 161 7.37 22.73 -4.17
CA GLY A 161 8.24 21.77 -3.48
C GLY A 161 8.05 20.34 -4.01
N SER A 162 8.83 19.39 -3.51
CA SER A 162 8.87 18.02 -4.02
C SER A 162 9.29 16.95 -3.00
N TYR A 163 9.16 15.71 -3.43
CA TYR A 163 9.71 14.49 -2.83
C TYR A 163 10.13 13.51 -3.94
N PRO A 164 11.20 12.70 -3.77
CA PRO A 164 11.93 12.41 -2.53
C PRO A 164 13.21 13.19 -2.26
N ASN A 165 13.60 14.15 -3.11
CA ASN A 165 14.91 14.80 -2.98
C ASN A 165 14.86 16.23 -2.43
N ALA A 166 13.75 16.64 -1.81
CA ALA A 166 13.54 18.00 -1.29
C ALA A 166 13.99 19.09 -2.29
N LYS A 167 13.50 19.03 -3.54
CA LYS A 167 13.80 20.02 -4.57
C LYS A 167 12.80 21.18 -4.54
N ALA A 168 13.16 22.28 -5.20
CA ALA A 168 12.22 23.34 -5.53
C ALA A 168 12.22 23.58 -7.04
N GLY A 169 11.10 24.06 -7.55
CA GLY A 169 10.99 24.43 -8.96
C GLY A 169 9.97 25.53 -9.20
N ARG A 170 9.85 25.94 -10.47
CA ARG A 170 8.90 26.95 -10.93
C ARG A 170 8.31 26.57 -12.27
N TYR A 171 7.02 26.81 -12.44
CA TYR A 171 6.34 26.87 -13.73
C TYR A 171 6.06 28.33 -14.12
N ASP A 172 6.42 28.71 -15.33
CA ASP A 172 6.07 30.01 -15.91
C ASP A 172 4.92 29.85 -16.92
N PRO A 173 3.73 30.40 -16.65
CA PRO A 173 2.58 30.26 -17.55
C PRO A 173 2.70 31.01 -18.87
N LEU A 174 3.55 32.04 -18.96
CA LEU A 174 3.72 32.82 -20.19
C LEU A 174 4.56 32.06 -21.21
N THR A 175 5.58 31.33 -20.73
CA THR A 175 6.53 30.61 -21.59
C THR A 175 6.29 29.10 -21.63
N GLY A 176 5.59 28.56 -20.64
CA GLY A 176 5.46 27.12 -20.41
C GLY A 176 6.71 26.47 -19.80
N GLU A 177 7.69 27.26 -19.36
CA GLU A 177 8.95 26.75 -18.81
C GLU A 177 8.75 26.10 -17.43
N MET A 178 9.23 24.87 -17.28
CA MET A 178 9.45 24.19 -16.00
C MET A 178 10.92 24.32 -15.60
N LYS A 179 11.22 25.16 -14.60
CA LYS A 179 12.57 25.39 -14.08
C LYS A 179 12.82 24.53 -12.83
N ASP A 180 13.85 23.69 -12.86
CA ASP A 180 14.35 22.94 -11.69
C ASP A 180 15.44 23.77 -10.98
N TYR A 181 15.22 24.13 -9.71
CA TYR A 181 16.23 24.80 -8.87
C TYR A 181 17.15 23.83 -8.11
N GLY A 182 16.97 22.53 -8.36
CA GLY A 182 17.70 21.43 -7.74
C GLY A 182 17.31 21.20 -6.29
N ILE A 183 18.12 20.40 -5.60
CA ILE A 183 17.96 20.07 -4.17
C ILE A 183 18.09 21.36 -3.35
N VAL A 184 17.09 21.64 -2.51
CA VAL A 184 17.11 22.77 -1.57
C VAL A 184 17.35 22.33 -0.13
N GLY A 185 16.95 21.10 0.24
CA GLY A 185 17.26 20.50 1.54
C GLY A 185 18.24 19.32 1.42
N THR A 186 19.54 19.57 1.48
CA THR A 186 20.55 18.50 1.42
C THR A 186 20.33 17.47 2.53
N GLY A 187 20.26 16.17 2.17
CA GLY A 187 20.02 15.08 3.13
C GLY A 187 18.56 14.96 3.59
N GLN A 188 17.67 15.83 3.12
CA GLN A 188 16.25 15.84 3.46
C GLN A 188 15.42 15.27 2.31
N SER A 189 14.26 14.72 2.63
CA SER A 189 13.40 14.09 1.61
C SER A 189 12.24 14.98 1.14
N TYR A 190 11.86 15.97 1.95
CA TYR A 190 10.63 16.72 1.74
C TYR A 190 10.88 18.23 1.68
N SER A 191 10.42 18.87 0.62
CA SER A 191 10.12 20.31 0.58
C SER A 191 8.60 20.46 0.52
N ARG A 192 7.96 20.67 1.67
CA ARG A 192 6.51 20.43 1.85
C ARG A 192 5.63 21.64 1.66
N SER A 193 6.17 22.81 1.90
CA SER A 193 5.46 24.08 1.84
C SER A 193 6.34 25.11 1.14
N THR A 194 5.72 26.05 0.46
CA THR A 194 6.41 27.15 -0.21
C THR A 194 5.66 28.44 0.02
N ALA A 195 6.41 29.53 0.11
CA ALA A 195 5.90 30.88 0.15
C ALA A 195 6.84 31.81 -0.63
N TYR A 196 6.28 32.72 -1.41
CA TYR A 196 7.05 33.70 -2.19
C TYR A 196 6.96 35.07 -1.53
N TYR A 197 8.09 35.79 -1.48
CA TYR A 197 8.15 37.19 -1.07
C TYR A 197 9.36 37.90 -1.67
N ASP A 198 9.11 39.02 -2.36
CA ASP A 198 10.12 40.00 -2.83
C ASP A 198 11.34 39.37 -3.55
N GLY A 199 11.08 38.51 -4.55
CA GLY A 199 12.14 37.84 -5.31
C GLY A 199 12.78 36.63 -4.62
N TYR A 200 12.27 36.21 -3.46
CA TYR A 200 12.72 35.02 -2.75
C TYR A 200 11.61 33.98 -2.62
N LEU A 201 11.98 32.73 -2.86
CA LEU A 201 11.18 31.57 -2.49
C LEU A 201 11.65 31.05 -1.14
N TYR A 202 10.74 30.96 -0.20
CA TYR A 202 10.93 30.27 1.08
C TYR A 202 10.35 28.86 0.95
N VAL A 203 11.14 27.86 1.33
CA VAL A 203 10.79 26.46 1.20
C VAL A 203 10.88 25.79 2.56
N GLY A 204 9.76 25.25 3.04
CA GLY A 204 9.70 24.48 4.27
C GLY A 204 10.24 23.06 4.07
N ILE A 205 11.26 22.69 4.83
CA ILE A 205 11.99 21.43 4.69
C ILE A 205 11.62 20.46 5.82
N GLY A 206 11.53 19.18 5.47
CA GLY A 206 11.35 18.06 6.40
C GLY A 206 12.24 16.87 6.02
N ILE A 207 12.61 16.00 6.96
CA ILE A 207 11.95 15.74 8.25
C ILE A 207 12.59 16.51 9.41
N GLU A 208 13.90 16.77 9.36
CA GLU A 208 14.63 17.36 10.50
C GLU A 208 14.19 18.79 10.81
N GLY A 209 13.70 19.52 9.81
CA GLY A 209 13.07 20.82 9.98
C GLY A 209 14.00 22.00 9.74
N SER A 210 13.75 22.74 8.66
CA SER A 210 14.36 24.04 8.38
C SER A 210 13.53 24.82 7.36
N ILE A 211 13.87 26.09 7.16
CA ILE A 211 13.37 26.86 6.01
C ILE A 211 14.57 27.21 5.14
N VAL A 212 14.42 27.05 3.82
CA VAL A 212 15.43 27.50 2.85
C VAL A 212 14.88 28.72 2.13
N LYS A 213 15.57 29.84 2.26
CA LYS A 213 15.32 31.05 1.49
C LYS A 213 16.19 31.02 0.24
N MET A 214 15.58 31.16 -0.92
CA MET A 214 16.24 31.03 -2.22
C MET A 214 15.90 32.23 -3.10
N ASN A 215 16.92 32.90 -3.63
CA ASN A 215 16.72 33.93 -4.64
C ASN A 215 16.26 33.27 -5.96
N VAL A 216 15.12 33.68 -6.50
CA VAL A 216 14.49 32.98 -7.64
C VAL A 216 15.19 33.23 -8.98
N GLU A 217 15.99 34.29 -9.07
CA GLU A 217 16.75 34.65 -10.27
C GLU A 217 18.12 33.95 -10.27
N THR A 218 18.88 34.07 -9.18
CA THR A 218 20.25 33.54 -9.10
C THR A 218 20.32 32.09 -8.62
N GLY A 219 19.29 31.59 -7.93
CA GLY A 219 19.29 30.29 -7.27
C GLY A 219 20.17 30.22 -6.02
N ALA A 220 20.69 31.35 -5.52
CA ALA A 220 21.43 31.39 -4.26
C ALA A 220 20.52 31.03 -3.08
N LYS A 221 21.02 30.21 -2.14
CA LYS A 221 20.25 29.60 -1.05
C LYS A 221 20.87 29.92 0.30
N GLU A 222 20.04 30.22 1.28
CA GLU A 222 20.41 30.31 2.69
C GLU A 222 19.42 29.51 3.55
N THR A 223 19.92 28.86 4.60
CA THR A 223 19.08 28.11 5.55
C THR A 223 18.74 29.00 6.74
N ILE A 224 17.46 29.10 7.03
CA ILE A 224 16.91 29.72 8.24
C ILE A 224 16.58 28.59 9.21
N ALA A 225 17.33 28.53 10.31
CA ALA A 225 17.09 27.57 11.38
C ALA A 225 15.77 27.89 12.11
N LEU A 226 15.02 26.85 12.46
CA LEU A 226 13.77 27.00 13.22
C LEU A 226 14.06 27.28 14.71
N PRO A 227 13.27 28.13 15.37
CA PRO A 227 13.48 28.50 16.76
C PRO A 227 12.90 27.44 17.70
N SER A 228 13.69 26.96 18.66
CA SER A 228 13.23 25.98 19.66
C SER A 228 12.62 26.62 20.91
N TYR A 229 12.81 27.93 21.10
CA TYR A 229 12.36 28.70 22.27
C TYR A 229 12.70 28.00 23.61
N GLY A 230 13.97 27.63 23.79
CA GLY A 230 14.41 26.93 25.00
C GLY A 230 13.87 25.50 25.14
N GLY A 231 13.41 24.89 24.04
CA GLY A 231 12.81 23.56 24.02
C GLY A 231 11.28 23.56 24.10
N ALA A 232 10.64 24.73 24.11
CA ALA A 232 9.18 24.84 24.07
C ALA A 232 8.57 24.47 22.71
N VAL A 233 9.34 24.53 21.61
CA VAL A 233 8.90 24.12 20.27
C VAL A 233 9.68 22.90 19.79
N ASP A 234 8.95 21.87 19.38
CA ASP A 234 9.52 20.68 18.77
C ASP A 234 9.90 20.93 17.31
N ILE A 235 11.19 20.99 17.01
CA ILE A 235 11.70 21.22 15.65
C ILE A 235 11.47 20.00 14.76
N GLY A 236 10.74 20.18 13.66
CA GLY A 236 10.50 19.15 12.65
C GLY A 236 9.96 19.72 11.35
N MET A 237 9.18 18.91 10.65
CA MET A 237 8.78 19.17 9.27
C MET A 237 7.91 20.44 9.12
N VAL A 238 8.32 21.37 8.25
CA VAL A 238 7.56 22.60 7.97
C VAL A 238 6.50 22.33 6.90
N ASN A 239 5.27 22.04 7.34
CA ASN A 239 4.16 21.64 6.47
C ASN A 239 3.27 22.81 6.02
N GLN A 240 3.37 23.95 6.69
CA GLN A 240 2.62 25.15 6.41
C GLN A 240 3.59 26.31 6.33
N LEU A 241 3.47 27.12 5.28
CA LEU A 241 4.32 28.28 5.06
C LEU A 241 3.56 29.29 4.22
N ASP A 242 3.30 30.46 4.78
CA ASP A 242 2.51 31.52 4.14
C ASP A 242 3.08 32.89 4.54
N VAL A 243 2.88 33.91 3.71
CA VAL A 243 3.23 35.30 4.02
C VAL A 243 1.99 36.05 4.47
N ALA A 244 2.06 36.72 5.62
CA ALA A 244 0.97 37.54 6.15
C ALA A 244 1.54 38.82 6.78
N GLY A 245 1.14 39.97 6.24
CA GLY A 245 1.76 41.25 6.60
C GLY A 245 3.27 41.22 6.34
N LYS A 246 4.07 41.59 7.33
CA LYS A 246 5.54 41.51 7.30
C LYS A 246 6.10 40.15 7.74
N TYR A 247 5.25 39.16 8.04
CA TYR A 247 5.68 37.88 8.58
C TYR A 247 5.63 36.77 7.54
N LEU A 248 6.69 35.95 7.53
CA LEU A 248 6.62 34.58 7.06
C LEU A 248 6.16 33.71 8.24
N VAL A 249 5.00 33.10 8.11
CA VAL A 249 4.40 32.27 9.17
C VAL A 249 4.62 30.80 8.82
N ALA A 250 5.26 30.06 9.72
CA ALA A 250 5.62 28.67 9.51
C ALA A 250 4.93 27.75 10.52
N GLY A 251 4.22 26.72 10.02
CA GLY A 251 3.67 25.65 10.82
C GLY A 251 4.60 24.44 10.83
N ILE A 252 5.12 24.12 12.02
CA ILE A 252 6.03 23.00 12.28
C ILE A 252 5.19 21.81 12.72
N ASN A 253 5.30 20.68 12.03
CA ASN A 253 4.60 19.45 12.36
C ASN A 253 5.58 18.46 13.00
N LYS A 254 5.59 18.48 14.33
CA LYS A 254 6.23 17.50 15.21
C LYS A 254 5.74 17.74 16.63
N GLY A 255 5.51 16.68 17.39
CA GLY A 255 5.12 16.77 18.80
C GLY A 255 3.99 17.78 19.03
N ASN A 256 4.31 18.91 19.67
CA ASN A 256 3.35 19.97 19.99
C ASN A 256 2.89 20.86 18.83
N SER A 257 3.34 20.63 17.58
CA SER A 257 2.87 21.29 16.36
C SER A 257 2.77 22.82 16.44
N ALA A 258 3.90 23.53 16.35
CA ALA A 258 3.97 24.97 16.56
C ALA A 258 3.62 25.79 15.30
N LEU A 259 3.16 27.03 15.51
CA LEU A 259 3.04 28.11 14.54
C LEU A 259 3.98 29.24 14.97
N VAL A 260 4.97 29.55 14.15
CA VAL A 260 6.04 30.51 14.44
C VAL A 260 6.11 31.61 13.39
N PHE A 261 6.59 32.79 13.78
CA PHE A 261 6.54 34.00 12.95
C PHE A 261 7.94 34.56 12.72
N TYR A 262 8.37 34.62 11.46
CA TYR A 262 9.65 35.22 11.05
C TYR A 262 9.38 36.60 10.44
N ASP A 263 9.90 37.65 11.05
CA ASP A 263 9.79 39.02 10.54
C ASP A 263 10.70 39.15 9.30
N LEU A 264 10.09 39.35 8.12
CA LEU A 264 10.79 39.40 6.84
C LEU A 264 11.62 40.68 6.66
N GLU A 265 11.27 41.76 7.37
CA GLU A 265 11.97 43.04 7.33
C GLU A 265 13.20 43.02 8.25
N GLN A 266 13.02 42.52 9.48
CA GLN A 266 14.09 42.43 10.48
C GLN A 266 14.95 41.17 10.32
N GLN A 267 14.46 40.17 9.60
CA GLN A 267 15.09 38.86 9.40
C GLN A 267 15.35 38.14 10.73
N GLN A 268 14.36 38.15 11.61
CA GLN A 268 14.43 37.56 12.95
C GLN A 268 13.13 36.86 13.31
N TRP A 269 13.24 35.81 14.12
CA TRP A 269 12.08 35.16 14.71
C TRP A 269 11.44 36.05 15.78
N SER A 270 10.12 36.12 15.79
CA SER A 270 9.36 36.68 16.90
C SER A 270 9.51 35.80 18.14
N GLU A 271 9.47 36.41 19.32
CA GLU A 271 9.35 35.70 20.60
C GLU A 271 7.94 35.12 20.83
N THR A 272 6.96 35.59 20.05
CA THR A 272 5.58 35.08 20.09
C THR A 272 5.43 33.90 19.14
N TYR A 273 4.88 32.81 19.66
CA TYR A 273 4.56 31.58 18.93
C TYR A 273 3.32 30.92 19.52
N HIS A 274 2.67 30.06 18.75
CA HIS A 274 1.49 29.31 19.18
C HIS A 274 1.73 27.81 19.06
N LEU A 275 1.23 27.01 19.99
CA LEU A 275 1.35 25.54 19.96
C LEU A 275 0.03 24.89 19.54
N ASN A 276 0.07 23.59 19.24
CA ASN A 276 -1.05 22.73 18.88
C ASN A 276 -1.84 23.21 17.66
N ASN A 277 -1.13 23.75 16.66
CA ASN A 277 -1.70 24.19 15.38
C ASN A 277 -2.23 23.01 14.55
N LYS A 278 -3.39 23.19 13.92
CA LYS A 278 -3.99 22.28 12.94
C LYS A 278 -4.31 23.02 11.63
N GLY A 279 -3.31 23.17 10.78
CA GLY A 279 -3.48 23.76 9.46
C GLY A 279 -2.41 23.29 8.48
N ILE A 280 -2.73 23.35 7.19
CA ILE A 280 -1.74 23.24 6.10
C ILE A 280 -1.52 24.58 5.40
N ARG A 281 -2.42 25.55 5.63
CA ARG A 281 -2.39 26.94 5.15
C ARG A 281 -2.99 27.87 6.19
N LEU A 282 -2.55 29.13 6.19
CA LEU A 282 -3.22 30.20 6.92
C LEU A 282 -4.58 30.53 6.30
N SER A 283 -5.50 30.94 7.15
CA SER A 283 -6.76 31.54 6.73
C SER A 283 -6.65 33.04 6.90
N TYR A 284 -6.63 33.78 5.80
CA TYR A 284 -6.61 35.23 5.84
C TYR A 284 -7.97 35.77 6.29
N GLY A 285 -7.97 36.83 7.10
CA GLY A 285 -9.21 37.51 7.42
C GLY A 285 -9.84 38.20 6.21
N PRO A 286 -11.04 38.77 6.40
CA PRO A 286 -11.74 39.48 5.33
C PRO A 286 -10.87 40.59 4.73
N GLU A 287 -11.15 40.97 3.49
CA GLU A 287 -10.41 42.03 2.79
C GLU A 287 -10.32 43.31 3.66
N GLY A 288 -9.11 43.86 3.80
CA GLY A 288 -8.84 45.03 4.63
C GLY A 288 -8.59 44.74 6.12
N SER A 289 -8.73 43.49 6.57
CA SER A 289 -8.30 43.09 7.93
C SER A 289 -6.79 42.84 8.01
N ASN A 290 -6.22 43.06 9.20
CA ASN A 290 -4.83 42.72 9.52
C ASN A 290 -4.75 41.44 10.38
N THR A 291 -5.66 40.50 10.14
CA THR A 291 -5.83 39.30 10.96
C THR A 291 -5.69 38.03 10.15
N ILE A 292 -5.18 36.97 10.78
CA ILE A 292 -5.18 35.61 10.25
C ILE A 292 -5.88 34.67 11.24
N TYR A 293 -6.30 33.51 10.75
CA TYR A 293 -6.90 32.47 11.57
C TYR A 293 -6.16 31.15 11.42
N PHE A 294 -6.13 30.40 12.52
CA PHE A 294 -5.62 29.03 12.57
C PHE A 294 -6.40 28.24 13.63
N VAL A 295 -6.27 26.92 13.62
CA VAL A 295 -6.94 26.06 14.63
C VAL A 295 -5.94 25.67 15.70
N GLN A 296 -6.27 25.94 16.96
CA GLN A 296 -5.50 25.55 18.14
C GLN A 296 -6.41 24.77 19.08
N ASN A 297 -5.98 23.61 19.57
CA ASN A 297 -6.74 22.83 20.57
C ASN A 297 -8.22 22.59 20.21
N ASN A 298 -8.53 22.44 18.91
CA ASN A 298 -9.90 22.33 18.35
C ASN A 298 -10.75 23.61 18.38
N HIS A 299 -10.13 24.78 18.51
CA HIS A 299 -10.79 26.09 18.45
C HIS A 299 -10.19 26.90 17.32
N LEU A 300 -11.03 27.66 16.60
CA LEU A 300 -10.56 28.64 15.63
C LEU A 300 -10.07 29.88 16.39
N MET A 301 -8.80 30.20 16.20
CA MET A 301 -8.13 31.35 16.81
C MET A 301 -8.02 32.46 15.77
N GLU A 302 -8.20 33.70 16.21
CA GLU A 302 -7.88 34.92 15.44
C GLU A 302 -6.53 35.46 15.95
N VAL A 303 -5.64 35.81 15.04
CA VAL A 303 -4.34 36.43 15.33
C VAL A 303 -4.29 37.79 14.69
N ASP A 304 -4.03 38.81 15.49
CA ASP A 304 -3.71 40.16 15.02
C ASP A 304 -2.24 40.22 14.58
N LEU A 305 -1.97 40.67 13.36
CA LEU A 305 -0.60 40.66 12.81
C LEU A 305 0.29 41.79 13.35
N ASP A 306 -0.26 42.80 14.04
CA ASP A 306 0.56 43.85 14.67
C ASP A 306 1.12 43.38 16.01
N THR A 307 0.35 42.54 16.73
CA THR A 307 0.68 42.06 18.08
C THR A 307 1.10 40.59 18.15
N LEU A 308 0.67 39.78 17.18
CA LEU A 308 0.76 38.31 17.13
C LEU A 308 0.00 37.57 18.26
N GLU A 309 -0.79 38.30 19.05
CA GLU A 309 -1.65 37.71 20.08
C GLU A 309 -2.80 36.93 19.43
N ALA A 310 -3.10 35.74 19.98
CA ALA A 310 -4.20 34.91 19.53
C ALA A 310 -5.38 35.00 20.49
N VAL A 311 -6.59 35.19 19.94
CA VAL A 311 -7.85 35.21 20.69
C VAL A 311 -8.74 34.07 20.21
N ASP A 312 -9.33 33.32 21.15
CA ASP A 312 -10.32 32.29 20.83
C ASP A 312 -11.58 32.96 20.29
N THR A 313 -11.96 32.62 19.07
CA THR A 313 -13.17 33.16 18.44
C THR A 313 -14.44 32.59 19.06
N GLY A 314 -14.37 31.49 19.81
CA GLY A 314 -15.49 30.71 20.34
C GLY A 314 -16.01 29.65 19.38
N VAL A 315 -15.45 29.55 18.17
CA VAL A 315 -15.82 28.53 17.17
C VAL A 315 -15.02 27.24 17.43
N VAL A 316 -15.74 26.15 17.71
CA VAL A 316 -15.15 24.83 17.93
C VAL A 316 -15.07 24.05 16.61
N TYR A 317 -13.85 23.68 16.21
CA TYR A 317 -13.56 22.93 14.99
C TYR A 317 -12.41 21.93 15.21
N GLY A 318 -12.73 20.62 15.15
CA GLY A 318 -11.83 19.55 15.62
C GLY A 318 -10.79 19.01 14.63
N THR A 319 -10.79 19.48 13.39
CA THR A 319 -9.94 18.94 12.32
C THR A 319 -9.10 20.03 11.64
N PHE A 320 -8.39 19.69 10.56
CA PHE A 320 -7.47 20.58 9.84
C PHE A 320 -8.21 21.53 8.91
N LEU A 321 -7.71 22.76 8.80
CA LEU A 321 -8.05 23.70 7.72
C LEU A 321 -7.32 23.30 6.43
N ARG A 322 -8.05 23.13 5.33
CA ARG A 322 -7.55 22.78 3.98
C ARG A 322 -7.86 23.90 3.01
N ASN A 323 -7.05 24.96 3.09
CA ASN A 323 -7.33 26.25 2.46
C ASN A 323 -8.71 26.81 2.89
N THR A 324 -8.97 28.08 2.60
CA THR A 324 -10.21 28.72 3.04
C THR A 324 -10.69 29.82 2.11
N ALA A 325 -11.99 30.08 2.16
CA ALA A 325 -12.59 31.28 1.59
C ALA A 325 -13.68 31.82 2.51
N TRP A 326 -13.95 33.13 2.42
CA TRP A 326 -15.11 33.75 3.04
C TRP A 326 -16.30 33.63 2.10
N VAL A 327 -17.40 33.03 2.57
CA VAL A 327 -18.59 32.74 1.75
C VAL A 327 -19.83 33.22 2.47
N GLU A 328 -20.72 33.90 1.75
CA GLU A 328 -22.01 34.37 2.27
C GLU A 328 -23.18 33.51 1.78
N PHE A 329 -24.03 33.09 2.72
CA PHE A 329 -25.30 32.39 2.44
C PHE A 329 -26.47 33.29 2.79
N PRO A 330 -27.10 33.95 1.80
CA PRO A 330 -28.25 34.80 2.06
C PRO A 330 -29.36 34.02 2.74
N ASN A 331 -29.90 34.58 3.83
CA ASN A 331 -31.04 34.05 4.59
C ASN A 331 -30.80 32.72 5.32
N ASP A 332 -29.54 32.33 5.57
CA ASP A 332 -29.25 31.22 6.48
C ASP A 332 -29.10 31.74 7.93
N PRO A 333 -30.03 31.44 8.85
CA PRO A 333 -30.00 31.99 10.21
C PRO A 333 -28.83 31.45 11.04
N ASP A 334 -28.21 30.33 10.65
CA ASP A 334 -27.02 29.81 11.32
C ASP A 334 -25.73 30.47 10.81
N LEU A 335 -25.77 31.01 9.59
CA LEU A 335 -24.63 31.58 8.88
C LEU A 335 -24.93 33.02 8.40
N PRO A 336 -25.29 33.96 9.30
CA PRO A 336 -25.50 35.36 8.92
C PRO A 336 -24.20 35.98 8.39
N GLY A 337 -24.30 36.80 7.33
CA GLY A 337 -23.14 37.43 6.71
C GLY A 337 -22.15 36.40 6.15
N VAL A 338 -20.86 36.70 6.28
CA VAL A 338 -19.79 35.84 5.78
C VAL A 338 -19.41 34.76 6.78
N SER A 339 -19.12 33.57 6.28
CA SER A 339 -18.61 32.43 7.05
C SER A 339 -17.33 31.90 6.41
N LEU A 340 -16.38 31.46 7.24
CA LEU A 340 -15.14 30.86 6.77
C LEU A 340 -15.43 29.42 6.31
N ALA A 341 -15.22 29.15 5.03
CA ALA A 341 -15.45 27.86 4.40
C ALA A 341 -14.13 27.07 4.28
N THR A 342 -14.16 25.78 4.59
CA THR A 342 -13.03 24.86 4.37
C THR A 342 -13.52 23.44 4.06
N VAL A 343 -12.84 22.75 3.16
CA VAL A 343 -13.19 21.36 2.80
C VAL A 343 -12.63 20.38 3.83
N GLN A 344 -13.41 19.37 4.19
CA GLN A 344 -12.97 18.26 5.02
C GLN A 344 -12.47 17.10 4.17
N PHE A 345 -11.66 16.23 4.78
CA PHE A 345 -11.11 15.04 4.12
C PHE A 345 -12.17 14.20 3.38
N GLY A 346 -13.34 14.01 4.00
CA GLY A 346 -14.46 13.25 3.44
C GLY A 346 -15.41 14.03 2.52
N GLY A 347 -15.03 15.21 2.02
CA GLY A 347 -15.79 15.94 0.98
C GLY A 347 -16.89 16.88 1.46
N SER A 348 -17.24 16.87 2.74
CA SER A 348 -18.12 17.91 3.29
C SER A 348 -17.37 19.24 3.45
N VAL A 349 -18.07 20.36 3.30
CA VAL A 349 -17.51 21.70 3.55
C VAL A 349 -18.04 22.21 4.88
N ALA A 350 -17.13 22.62 5.76
CA ALA A 350 -17.47 23.27 7.01
C ALA A 350 -17.56 24.78 6.79
N TYR A 351 -18.65 25.38 7.25
CA TYR A 351 -18.87 26.82 7.29
C TYR A 351 -18.85 27.29 8.73
N MET A 352 -17.85 28.08 9.08
CA MET A 352 -17.60 28.59 10.42
C MET A 352 -18.04 30.06 10.48
N ASN A 353 -19.10 30.34 11.24
CA ASN A 353 -19.61 31.70 11.37
C ASN A 353 -19.10 32.35 12.66
N LEU A 354 -18.41 33.49 12.53
CA LEU A 354 -17.81 34.19 13.67
C LEU A 354 -18.84 34.94 14.53
N GLU A 355 -20.05 35.23 14.02
CA GLU A 355 -21.09 35.90 14.80
C GLU A 355 -21.84 34.89 15.68
N THR A 356 -22.36 33.81 15.07
CA THR A 356 -23.16 32.80 15.76
C THR A 356 -22.32 31.76 16.51
N LYS A 357 -21.02 31.71 16.23
CA LYS A 357 -20.06 30.70 16.73
C LYS A 357 -20.36 29.28 16.26
N LYS A 358 -21.26 29.10 15.28
CA LYS A 358 -21.67 27.79 14.77
C LYS A 358 -20.75 27.31 13.66
N VAL A 359 -20.56 26.00 13.60
CA VAL A 359 -20.00 25.28 12.46
C VAL A 359 -21.10 24.49 11.79
N LYS A 360 -21.45 24.85 10.55
CA LYS A 360 -22.40 24.10 9.73
C LYS A 360 -21.64 23.21 8.76
N LEU A 361 -21.78 21.91 8.90
CA LEU A 361 -21.17 20.93 7.99
C LEU A 361 -22.16 20.60 6.87
N ILE A 362 -21.80 20.93 5.63
CA ILE A 362 -22.66 20.71 4.47
C ILE A 362 -22.03 19.62 3.60
N PRO A 363 -22.73 18.49 3.33
CA PRO A 363 -22.25 17.50 2.39
C PRO A 363 -22.40 18.00 0.95
N TYR A 364 -21.38 17.71 0.13
CA TYR A 364 -21.36 17.97 -1.31
C TYR A 364 -21.39 16.66 -2.09
N PRO A 365 -21.90 16.64 -3.33
CA PRO A 365 -22.00 15.45 -4.17
C PRO A 365 -20.64 15.05 -4.77
N VAL A 366 -19.61 14.95 -3.93
CA VAL A 366 -18.28 14.44 -4.30
C VAL A 366 -18.38 12.92 -4.37
N GLN A 367 -18.01 12.34 -5.52
CA GLN A 367 -18.01 10.89 -5.69
C GLN A 367 -16.68 10.31 -5.21
N GLY A 368 -16.73 9.22 -4.45
CA GLY A 368 -15.54 8.47 -4.08
C GLY A 368 -14.93 7.77 -5.29
N ASN A 369 -13.62 7.54 -5.26
CA ASN A 369 -12.94 6.72 -6.25
C ASN A 369 -12.50 5.39 -5.64
N PRO A 370 -12.36 4.33 -6.44
CA PRO A 370 -11.64 3.12 -6.02
C PRO A 370 -10.25 3.49 -5.50
N ILE A 371 -9.90 2.93 -4.35
CA ILE A 371 -8.62 3.14 -3.70
C ILE A 371 -7.81 1.83 -3.69
N PRO A 372 -6.48 1.88 -3.88
CA PRO A 372 -5.62 0.72 -3.77
C PRO A 372 -5.83 -0.06 -2.46
N ILE A 373 -5.81 -1.38 -2.53
CA ILE A 373 -5.92 -2.24 -1.35
C ILE A 373 -4.57 -2.26 -0.61
N GLN A 374 -4.61 -1.96 0.69
CA GLN A 374 -3.44 -1.85 1.55
C GLN A 374 -3.11 -3.13 2.31
N THR A 375 -4.12 -3.88 2.76
CA THR A 375 -3.97 -5.18 3.42
C THR A 375 -5.32 -5.90 3.45
N MET A 376 -5.30 -7.24 3.57
CA MET A 376 -6.49 -8.10 3.60
C MET A 376 -6.28 -9.29 4.53
N GLU A 377 -7.19 -9.49 5.47
CA GLU A 377 -7.13 -10.60 6.44
C GLU A 377 -8.48 -11.28 6.64
N ASN A 378 -8.45 -12.57 6.98
CA ASN A 378 -9.64 -13.33 7.30
C ASN A 378 -10.25 -12.83 8.62
N GLY A 379 -11.54 -12.55 8.56
CA GLY A 379 -12.39 -12.29 9.72
C GLY A 379 -12.78 -13.59 10.42
N PRO A 380 -13.20 -13.51 11.70
CA PRO A 380 -13.68 -14.68 12.44
C PRO A 380 -15.04 -15.21 11.94
N ASP A 381 -15.72 -14.46 11.08
CA ASP A 381 -17.02 -14.75 10.46
C ASP A 381 -16.91 -15.29 9.02
N GLY A 382 -15.70 -15.60 8.55
CA GLY A 382 -15.44 -16.11 7.20
C GLY A 382 -15.35 -15.04 6.12
N ARG A 383 -15.55 -13.76 6.46
CA ARG A 383 -15.37 -12.66 5.50
C ARG A 383 -13.91 -12.26 5.37
N LEU A 384 -13.55 -11.70 4.22
CA LEU A 384 -12.26 -11.03 4.03
C LEU A 384 -12.39 -9.56 4.42
N PHE A 385 -11.71 -9.14 5.49
CA PHE A 385 -11.60 -7.74 5.88
C PHE A 385 -10.48 -7.09 5.08
N ILE A 386 -10.75 -5.92 4.50
CA ILE A 386 -9.91 -5.26 3.50
C ILE A 386 -9.73 -3.79 3.91
N SER A 387 -8.48 -3.34 3.88
CA SER A 387 -8.07 -1.95 4.09
C SER A 387 -7.65 -1.30 2.78
N GLY A 388 -7.89 0.00 2.66
CA GLY A 388 -7.52 0.79 1.48
C GLY A 388 -6.52 1.90 1.80
N TYR A 389 -5.77 2.31 0.77
CA TYR A 389 -4.88 3.46 0.79
C TYR A 389 -5.30 4.47 -0.30
N PRO A 390 -5.58 5.73 0.04
CA PRO A 390 -5.63 6.28 1.40
C PRO A 390 -6.84 5.81 2.20
N GLY A 391 -6.72 5.84 3.53
CA GLY A 391 -7.80 5.42 4.43
C GLY A 391 -9.08 6.27 4.33
N GLY A 392 -10.08 5.92 5.13
CA GLY A 392 -11.39 6.59 5.20
C GLY A 392 -12.54 5.58 5.10
N THR A 393 -12.35 4.53 4.30
CA THR A 393 -13.30 3.45 4.09
C THR A 393 -12.54 2.12 4.12
N GLY A 394 -13.10 1.12 4.80
CA GLY A 394 -12.72 -0.29 4.72
C GLY A 394 -13.85 -1.11 4.10
N SER A 395 -13.58 -2.39 3.83
CA SER A 395 -14.59 -3.31 3.31
C SER A 395 -14.46 -4.70 3.94
N ALA A 396 -15.58 -5.42 4.02
CA ALA A 396 -15.63 -6.84 4.32
C ALA A 396 -16.31 -7.55 3.13
N TYR A 397 -15.62 -8.52 2.53
CA TYR A 397 -16.14 -9.31 1.43
C TYR A 397 -16.68 -10.65 1.94
N SER A 398 -17.98 -10.90 1.70
CA SER A 398 -18.62 -12.20 1.92
C SER A 398 -18.31 -13.13 0.76
N ILE A 399 -17.57 -14.22 1.04
CA ILE A 399 -17.25 -15.25 0.07
C ILE A 399 -18.51 -16.00 -0.38
N ASP A 400 -19.43 -16.28 0.56
CA ASP A 400 -20.63 -17.05 0.29
C ASP A 400 -21.68 -16.26 -0.52
N ASP A 401 -21.82 -14.96 -0.23
CA ASP A 401 -22.80 -14.10 -0.90
C ASP A 401 -22.24 -13.35 -2.12
N ASN A 402 -20.91 -13.39 -2.31
CA ASN A 402 -20.20 -12.60 -3.32
C ASN A 402 -20.54 -11.10 -3.24
N ALA A 403 -20.43 -10.53 -2.05
CA ALA A 403 -20.85 -9.16 -1.76
C ALA A 403 -19.86 -8.41 -0.88
N PHE A 404 -19.68 -7.11 -1.16
CA PHE A 404 -18.90 -6.19 -0.33
C PHE A 404 -19.81 -5.41 0.63
N GLU A 405 -19.37 -5.29 1.88
CA GLU A 405 -19.91 -4.35 2.86
C GLU A 405 -18.84 -3.32 3.21
N THR A 406 -19.14 -2.02 3.07
CA THR A 406 -18.18 -0.96 3.40
C THR A 406 -18.47 -0.33 4.75
N PHE A 407 -17.42 0.10 5.46
CA PHE A 407 -17.53 0.72 6.77
C PHE A 407 -16.41 1.76 7.01
N PRO A 408 -16.59 2.73 7.92
CA PRO A 408 -15.55 3.71 8.23
C PRO A 408 -14.30 3.04 8.83
N MET A 409 -13.16 3.19 8.16
CA MET A 409 -11.88 2.63 8.61
C MET A 409 -10.73 3.55 8.25
N GLY A 410 -9.73 3.66 9.14
CA GLY A 410 -8.47 4.32 8.78
C GLY A 410 -7.63 3.46 7.82
N GLN A 411 -6.42 3.90 7.51
CA GLN A 411 -5.47 3.09 6.76
C GLN A 411 -4.87 2.04 7.68
N ALA A 412 -5.47 0.86 7.76
CA ALA A 412 -4.86 -0.26 8.47
C ALA A 412 -3.65 -0.76 7.68
N GLU A 413 -2.52 -0.93 8.35
CA GLU A 413 -1.27 -1.50 7.82
C GLU A 413 -1.17 -3.01 8.11
N GLY A 414 -1.76 -3.44 9.24
CA GLY A 414 -1.87 -4.82 9.67
C GLY A 414 -3.21 -5.05 10.37
N MET A 415 -3.69 -6.30 10.32
CA MET A 415 -4.98 -6.71 10.87
C MET A 415 -4.88 -8.14 11.41
N THR A 416 -5.69 -8.50 12.40
CA THR A 416 -5.81 -9.89 12.85
C THR A 416 -7.12 -10.14 13.60
N ALA A 417 -7.66 -11.35 13.48
CA ALA A 417 -8.84 -11.77 14.23
C ALA A 417 -8.45 -12.38 15.58
N LEU A 418 -9.17 -12.02 16.65
CA LEU A 418 -9.03 -12.63 17.97
C LEU A 418 -10.35 -12.55 18.74
N ASN A 419 -10.80 -13.66 19.31
CA ASN A 419 -11.99 -13.75 20.17
C ASN A 419 -13.27 -13.14 19.53
N GLY A 420 -13.53 -13.44 18.25
CA GLY A 420 -14.71 -12.96 17.51
C GLY A 420 -14.66 -11.48 17.11
N LYS A 421 -13.51 -10.83 17.28
CA LYS A 421 -13.29 -9.43 16.89
C LYS A 421 -12.17 -9.30 15.88
N MET A 422 -12.18 -8.18 15.16
CA MET A 422 -11.06 -7.76 14.33
C MET A 422 -10.26 -6.67 15.03
N TYR A 423 -8.93 -6.80 15.02
CA TYR A 423 -8.02 -5.79 15.52
C TYR A 423 -7.24 -5.20 14.35
N MET A 424 -7.23 -3.87 14.27
CA MET A 424 -6.65 -3.13 13.16
C MET A 424 -5.56 -2.18 13.68
N GLY A 425 -4.39 -2.24 13.06
CA GLY A 425 -3.30 -1.32 13.32
C GLY A 425 -3.31 -0.19 12.29
N VAL A 426 -3.71 1.01 12.69
CA VAL A 426 -4.03 2.13 11.79
C VAL A 426 -2.91 3.16 11.75
N TYR A 427 -2.47 3.50 10.54
CA TYR A 427 -1.56 4.61 10.24
C TYR A 427 -2.36 5.94 10.13
N PRO A 428 -1.78 7.08 10.54
CA PRO A 428 -0.46 7.27 11.16
C PRO A 428 -0.43 7.08 12.68
N GLY A 429 0.77 6.74 13.18
CA GLY A 429 1.10 6.70 14.60
C GLY A 429 0.76 5.39 15.33
N ALA A 430 0.56 4.28 14.61
CA ALA A 430 0.28 2.97 15.19
C ALA A 430 -0.86 2.97 16.22
N ASP A 431 -2.01 3.52 15.84
CA ASP A 431 -3.25 3.50 16.65
C ASP A 431 -3.95 2.15 16.47
N ILE A 432 -4.20 1.45 17.57
CA ILE A 432 -4.77 0.11 17.56
C ILE A 432 -6.26 0.20 17.87
N PHE A 433 -7.06 -0.31 16.93
CA PHE A 433 -8.51 -0.34 17.04
C PHE A 433 -9.04 -1.75 17.18
N GLU A 434 -10.12 -1.88 17.94
CA GLU A 434 -10.97 -3.05 17.97
C GLU A 434 -12.25 -2.77 17.17
N TYR A 435 -12.60 -3.70 16.29
CA TYR A 435 -13.83 -3.71 15.50
C TYR A 435 -14.66 -4.93 15.88
N ASN A 436 -15.98 -4.75 16.00
CA ASN A 436 -16.91 -5.87 16.01
C ASN A 436 -16.91 -6.52 14.62
N ALA A 437 -16.65 -7.82 14.55
CA ALA A 437 -16.60 -8.51 13.27
C ALA A 437 -17.98 -8.64 12.63
N GLU A 438 -19.07 -8.82 13.40
CA GLU A 438 -20.43 -8.93 12.84
C GLU A 438 -20.98 -7.58 12.36
N ASP A 439 -20.65 -6.49 13.07
CA ASP A 439 -21.00 -5.11 12.70
C ASP A 439 -19.75 -4.21 12.73
N PRO A 440 -18.99 -4.15 11.63
CA PRO A 440 -17.75 -3.38 11.54
C PRO A 440 -17.92 -1.86 11.67
N THR A 441 -19.16 -1.35 11.70
CA THR A 441 -19.39 0.07 12.02
C THR A 441 -19.15 0.37 13.51
N GLN A 442 -19.22 -0.65 14.37
CA GLN A 442 -18.91 -0.56 15.78
C GLN A 442 -17.42 -0.79 16.02
N ARG A 443 -16.73 0.30 16.39
CA ARG A 443 -15.29 0.29 16.65
C ARG A 443 -14.93 1.14 17.87
N ARG A 444 -13.79 0.82 18.49
CA ARG A 444 -13.16 1.63 19.54
C ARG A 444 -11.65 1.70 19.34
N SER A 445 -11.05 2.87 19.55
CA SER A 445 -9.60 2.99 19.73
C SER A 445 -9.25 2.40 21.09
N LEU A 446 -8.22 1.57 21.13
CA LEU A 446 -7.74 0.93 22.35
C LEU A 446 -6.58 1.74 22.93
N PHE A 447 -5.53 1.93 22.13
CA PHE A 447 -4.30 2.61 22.52
C PHE A 447 -3.45 2.95 21.29
N LYS A 448 -2.48 3.85 21.49
CA LYS A 448 -1.51 4.26 20.48
C LYS A 448 -0.10 3.88 20.92
N ILE A 449 0.66 3.20 20.07
CA ILE A 449 2.04 2.77 20.40
C ILE A 449 2.97 3.97 20.22
N THR A 450 3.50 4.51 21.32
CA THR A 450 4.17 5.83 21.32
C THR A 450 5.56 5.79 20.70
N GLY A 451 5.80 6.65 19.70
CA GLY A 451 7.08 6.72 18.97
C GLY A 451 7.14 5.78 17.74
N GLN A 452 6.01 5.15 17.41
CA GLN A 452 5.85 4.20 16.32
C GLN A 452 4.77 4.69 15.35
N ASP A 453 4.89 4.32 14.07
CA ASP A 453 4.05 4.88 13.01
C ASP A 453 3.21 3.83 12.26
N ARG A 454 3.82 2.69 11.88
CA ARG A 454 3.16 1.67 11.05
C ARG A 454 3.21 0.27 11.68
N PRO A 455 2.08 -0.27 12.15
CA PRO A 455 1.97 -1.62 12.70
C PRO A 455 1.67 -2.65 11.60
N PHE A 456 2.66 -2.94 10.74
CA PHE A 456 2.48 -3.90 9.63
C PHE A 456 2.24 -5.34 10.08
N ILE A 457 2.78 -5.73 11.24
CA ILE A 457 2.70 -7.10 11.72
C ILE A 457 1.79 -7.15 12.93
N MET A 458 0.69 -7.90 12.81
CA MET A 458 -0.20 -8.20 13.92
C MET A 458 -0.48 -9.69 13.94
N ARG A 459 -0.25 -10.35 15.08
CA ARG A 459 -0.46 -11.78 15.25
C ARG A 459 -1.28 -12.04 16.50
N ALA A 460 -2.44 -12.68 16.33
CA ALA A 460 -3.17 -13.28 17.43
C ALA A 460 -2.56 -14.64 17.80
N ALA A 461 -2.20 -14.84 19.06
CA ALA A 461 -1.71 -16.11 19.59
C ALA A 461 -1.88 -16.16 21.11
N GLU A 462 -2.12 -17.35 21.67
CA GLU A 462 -2.23 -17.55 23.13
C GLU A 462 -3.22 -16.59 23.82
N GLY A 463 -4.30 -16.20 23.12
CA GLY A 463 -5.31 -15.26 23.61
C GLY A 463 -4.91 -13.78 23.57
N LYS A 464 -3.72 -13.45 23.05
CA LYS A 464 -3.12 -12.11 23.02
C LYS A 464 -2.84 -11.64 21.60
N LEU A 465 -2.58 -10.34 21.47
CA LEU A 465 -2.03 -9.73 20.25
C LEU A 465 -0.54 -9.45 20.44
N PHE A 466 0.23 -9.80 19.41
CA PHE A 466 1.63 -9.45 19.25
C PHE A 466 1.76 -8.53 18.04
N ILE A 467 2.28 -7.33 18.25
CA ILE A 467 2.28 -6.25 17.26
C ILE A 467 3.72 -5.81 17.01
N GLY A 468 4.17 -5.92 15.77
CA GLY A 468 5.45 -5.44 15.28
C GLY A 468 5.27 -4.13 14.51
N THR A 469 6.08 -3.12 14.85
CA THR A 469 5.93 -1.77 14.31
C THR A 469 7.18 -1.24 13.61
N ILE A 470 6.97 -0.36 12.64
CA ILE A 470 7.96 0.57 12.09
C ILE A 470 7.94 1.86 12.93
N PRO A 471 9.10 2.42 13.30
CA PRO A 471 9.17 3.63 14.10
C PRO A 471 8.73 4.89 13.35
N ASP A 472 8.58 5.98 14.10
CA ASP A 472 8.28 7.31 13.55
C ASP A 472 9.32 7.82 12.54
N TYR A 473 8.91 8.85 11.80
CA TYR A 473 9.73 9.57 10.84
C TYR A 473 11.08 9.98 11.45
N GLY A 474 12.17 9.74 10.71
CA GLY A 474 13.53 10.07 11.15
C GLY A 474 14.08 9.17 12.27
N LYS A 475 13.46 8.01 12.56
CA LYS A 475 13.87 7.11 13.65
C LYS A 475 14.18 5.69 13.16
N LEU A 476 15.13 5.06 13.83
CA LEU A 476 15.46 3.62 13.74
C LEU A 476 14.94 2.91 15.00
N GLY A 477 14.74 1.60 14.91
CA GLY A 477 14.28 0.76 16.02
C GLY A 477 12.75 0.68 16.16
N GLY A 478 12.17 -0.43 15.71
CA GLY A 478 10.75 -0.73 15.92
C GLY A 478 10.44 -1.30 17.30
N SER A 479 9.16 -1.55 17.58
CA SER A 479 8.71 -2.13 18.85
C SER A 479 8.06 -3.49 18.65
N LEU A 480 8.17 -4.37 19.65
CA LEU A 480 7.27 -5.50 19.87
C LEU A 480 6.29 -5.10 20.98
N THR A 481 5.01 -5.04 20.66
CA THR A 481 3.95 -4.72 21.62
C THR A 481 3.08 -5.94 21.88
N ILE A 482 2.79 -6.22 23.14
CA ILE A 482 1.89 -7.29 23.56
C ILE A 482 0.67 -6.66 24.21
N TYR A 483 -0.50 -7.10 23.76
CA TYR A 483 -1.78 -6.69 24.28
C TYR A 483 -2.62 -7.91 24.65
N ASP A 484 -3.10 -7.95 25.89
CA ASP A 484 -4.04 -8.95 26.36
C ASP A 484 -5.43 -8.30 26.48
N PRO A 485 -6.43 -8.72 25.67
CA PRO A 485 -7.78 -8.20 25.77
C PRO A 485 -8.44 -8.43 27.14
N ALA A 486 -7.96 -9.40 27.93
CA ALA A 486 -8.45 -9.64 29.29
C ALA A 486 -8.08 -8.52 30.26
N ASP A 487 -7.02 -7.76 29.98
CA ASP A 487 -6.48 -6.70 30.84
C ASP A 487 -7.03 -5.30 30.49
N GLY A 488 -8.10 -5.22 29.68
CA GLY A 488 -8.71 -3.96 29.30
C GLY A 488 -7.97 -3.26 28.15
N SER A 489 -7.46 -2.05 28.37
CA SER A 489 -6.68 -1.27 27.36
C SER A 489 -5.18 -1.23 27.66
N SER A 490 -4.72 -1.96 28.67
CA SER A 490 -3.30 -2.02 29.04
C SER A 490 -2.51 -2.85 28.04
N TYR A 491 -1.33 -2.37 27.66
CA TYR A 491 -0.39 -3.06 26.78
C TYR A 491 1.03 -2.95 27.33
N THR A 492 1.88 -3.87 26.91
CA THR A 492 3.32 -3.85 27.22
C THR A 492 4.11 -3.63 25.94
N GLU A 493 4.91 -2.58 25.89
CA GLU A 493 5.76 -2.26 24.74
C GLU A 493 7.23 -2.55 25.05
N TYR A 494 7.86 -3.33 24.19
CA TYR A 494 9.30 -3.58 24.18
C TYR A 494 9.90 -2.82 22.99
N LYS A 495 10.53 -1.69 23.26
CA LYS A 495 11.14 -0.83 22.23
C LYS A 495 12.49 -1.37 21.80
N ASN A 496 12.78 -1.26 20.51
CA ASN A 496 14.10 -1.56 19.95
C ASN A 496 14.60 -2.96 20.35
N VAL A 497 13.69 -3.96 20.32
CA VAL A 497 13.98 -5.36 20.72
C VAL A 497 15.22 -5.87 20.01
N ILE A 498 15.34 -5.55 18.72
CA ILE A 498 16.53 -5.77 17.92
C ILE A 498 17.10 -4.39 17.59
N ASN A 499 18.38 -4.19 17.94
CA ASN A 499 19.01 -2.88 17.88
C ASN A 499 18.87 -2.22 16.49
N ASN A 500 18.24 -1.04 16.45
CA ASN A 500 18.00 -0.19 15.29
C ASN A 500 17.12 -0.81 14.18
N GLN A 501 16.52 -1.97 14.39
CA GLN A 501 15.71 -2.66 13.38
C GLN A 501 14.22 -2.67 13.74
N ALA A 502 13.36 -2.69 12.74
CA ALA A 502 11.92 -2.79 12.91
C ALA A 502 11.44 -4.23 12.74
N ILE A 503 10.31 -4.59 13.37
CA ILE A 503 9.78 -5.95 13.35
C ILE A 503 8.93 -6.16 12.10
N SER A 504 9.28 -7.16 11.28
CA SER A 504 8.63 -7.48 9.99
C SER A 504 8.11 -8.92 9.89
N GLY A 505 8.20 -9.68 10.98
CA GLY A 505 7.56 -10.99 11.10
C GLY A 505 7.42 -11.42 12.56
N ILE A 506 6.32 -12.08 12.88
CA ILE A 506 6.02 -12.65 14.20
C ILE A 506 5.32 -14.01 14.02
N ALA A 507 5.92 -15.06 14.57
CA ALA A 507 5.27 -16.34 14.84
C ALA A 507 5.37 -16.66 16.33
N VAL A 508 4.35 -17.29 16.92
CA VAL A 508 4.30 -17.60 18.35
C VAL A 508 4.12 -19.10 18.53
N LYS A 509 4.95 -19.69 19.39
CA LYS A 509 4.88 -21.11 19.74
C LYS A 509 5.55 -21.36 21.09
N ASP A 510 4.92 -22.17 21.93
CA ASP A 510 5.46 -22.65 23.20
C ASP A 510 6.00 -21.54 24.12
N GLY A 511 5.25 -20.44 24.27
CA GLY A 511 5.66 -19.32 25.13
C GLY A 511 6.78 -18.45 24.56
N LYS A 512 7.08 -18.56 23.26
CA LYS A 512 8.13 -17.80 22.58
C LYS A 512 7.62 -17.09 21.34
N VAL A 513 8.18 -15.92 21.09
CA VAL A 513 8.05 -15.18 19.82
C VAL A 513 9.26 -15.49 18.97
N TYR A 514 9.00 -16.04 17.78
CA TYR A 514 9.96 -16.21 16.71
C TYR A 514 9.75 -15.09 15.71
N GLY A 515 10.64 -14.10 15.75
CA GLY A 515 10.49 -12.88 15.00
C GLY A 515 11.55 -12.70 13.91
N SER A 516 11.26 -11.78 13.00
CA SER A 516 12.17 -11.31 11.98
C SER A 516 12.07 -9.81 11.78
N THR A 517 13.05 -9.22 11.11
CA THR A 517 13.24 -7.77 11.10
C THR A 517 13.50 -7.20 9.71
N THR A 518 13.35 -5.87 9.60
CA THR A 518 13.90 -5.07 8.52
C THR A 518 14.86 -4.03 9.09
N VAL A 519 15.93 -3.74 8.35
CA VAL A 519 16.87 -2.66 8.70
C VAL A 519 16.28 -1.26 8.44
N ALA A 520 15.15 -1.18 7.71
CA ALA A 520 14.50 0.08 7.41
C ALA A 520 13.85 0.69 8.66
N GLY A 521 14.19 1.95 8.95
CA GLY A 521 13.47 2.78 9.91
C GLY A 521 12.22 3.43 9.31
N GLY A 522 11.73 4.46 10.01
CA GLY A 522 10.72 5.37 9.49
C GLY A 522 11.20 6.11 8.23
N LEU A 523 10.33 6.92 7.62
CA LEU A 523 10.73 7.71 6.45
C LEU A 523 11.81 8.73 6.80
N GLY A 524 12.61 9.08 5.78
CA GLY A 524 13.71 10.06 5.83
C GLY A 524 14.80 9.80 6.88
N ILE A 525 15.08 8.54 7.17
CA ILE A 525 16.32 8.09 7.81
C ILE A 525 16.91 6.90 7.04
N ASN A 526 18.23 6.81 7.00
CA ASN A 526 18.93 5.67 6.41
C ASN A 526 19.11 4.54 7.44
N PRO A 527 19.01 3.26 7.02
CA PRO A 527 19.39 2.14 7.86
C PRO A 527 20.83 2.26 8.40
N SER A 528 21.06 1.82 9.65
CA SER A 528 22.41 1.74 10.24
C SER A 528 22.96 0.32 10.31
N GLU A 529 22.08 -0.68 10.31
CA GLU A 529 22.47 -2.09 10.44
C GLU A 529 22.67 -2.73 9.06
N PRO A 530 23.65 -3.64 8.90
CA PRO A 530 24.00 -4.18 7.59
C PRO A 530 23.04 -5.26 7.09
N ALA A 531 22.25 -5.88 7.98
CA ALA A 531 21.39 -7.02 7.65
C ALA A 531 20.24 -7.17 8.63
N ALA A 532 19.10 -7.61 8.10
CA ALA A 532 17.96 -8.11 8.83
C ALA A 532 18.33 -9.38 9.61
N LYS A 533 17.75 -9.51 10.80
CA LYS A 533 17.92 -10.63 11.71
C LYS A 533 16.63 -11.41 11.92
N MET A 534 16.79 -12.68 12.28
CA MET A 534 15.79 -13.47 12.99
C MET A 534 16.10 -13.47 14.48
N PHE A 535 15.08 -13.63 15.32
CA PHE A 535 15.26 -13.70 16.76
C PHE A 535 14.25 -14.63 17.45
N ILE A 536 14.61 -15.10 18.63
CA ILE A 536 13.76 -15.81 19.57
C ILE A 536 13.67 -14.94 20.83
N TRP A 537 12.45 -14.64 21.23
CA TRP A 537 12.14 -13.81 22.40
C TRP A 537 11.22 -14.57 23.34
N ASP A 538 11.55 -14.58 24.62
CA ASP A 538 10.80 -15.32 25.63
C ASP A 538 9.68 -14.47 26.22
N ILE A 539 8.45 -14.98 26.17
CA ILE A 539 7.26 -14.22 26.59
C ILE A 539 7.23 -14.02 28.10
N ALA A 540 7.77 -14.96 28.88
CA ALA A 540 7.72 -14.89 30.33
C ALA A 540 8.75 -13.91 30.90
N THR A 541 9.98 -13.90 30.35
CA THR A 541 11.05 -13.00 30.84
C THR A 541 11.00 -11.62 30.18
N GLY A 542 10.46 -11.54 28.97
CA GLY A 542 10.47 -10.32 28.18
C GLY A 542 11.79 -10.04 27.47
N GLU A 543 12.63 -11.07 27.27
CA GLU A 543 14.01 -10.92 26.79
C GLU A 543 14.28 -11.67 25.49
N VAL A 544 15.22 -11.15 24.68
CA VAL A 544 15.74 -11.85 23.50
C VAL A 544 16.68 -12.96 23.96
N GLU A 545 16.33 -14.21 23.68
CA GLU A 545 17.19 -15.36 23.97
C GLU A 545 18.28 -15.53 22.91
N LYS A 546 17.94 -15.22 21.65
CA LYS A 546 18.82 -15.40 20.51
C LYS A 546 18.44 -14.42 19.40
N GLU A 547 19.43 -13.82 18.77
CA GLU A 547 19.28 -13.13 17.49
C GLU A 547 20.43 -13.51 16.54
N TRP A 548 20.16 -13.60 15.24
CA TRP A 548 21.17 -13.96 14.24
C TRP A 548 20.74 -13.53 12.84
N VAL A 549 21.73 -13.40 11.94
CA VAL A 549 21.47 -13.31 10.50
C VAL A 549 21.46 -14.75 9.95
N PRO A 550 20.35 -15.24 9.36
CA PRO A 550 20.30 -16.59 8.83
C PRO A 550 21.28 -16.76 7.67
N SER A 551 22.01 -17.88 7.65
CA SER A 551 22.85 -18.26 6.52
C SER A 551 21.98 -19.01 5.51
N ILE A 552 21.63 -18.33 4.42
CA ILE A 552 20.72 -18.87 3.41
C ILE A 552 21.53 -19.19 2.16
N GLU A 553 21.56 -20.47 1.80
CA GLU A 553 22.26 -20.93 0.61
C GLU A 553 21.66 -20.28 -0.65
N GLY A 554 22.53 -19.75 -1.52
CA GLY A 554 22.11 -19.08 -2.76
C GLY A 554 21.72 -17.61 -2.60
N ALA A 555 21.78 -17.02 -1.40
CA ALA A 555 21.53 -15.59 -1.20
C ALA A 555 22.67 -14.74 -1.80
N ALA A 556 22.34 -13.84 -2.74
CA ALA A 556 23.32 -12.96 -3.39
C ALA A 556 23.82 -11.82 -2.47
N SER A 557 23.00 -11.41 -1.50
CA SER A 557 23.30 -10.30 -0.60
C SER A 557 22.78 -10.55 0.82
N ALA A 558 23.21 -9.72 1.77
CA ALA A 558 22.68 -9.76 3.12
C ALA A 558 21.22 -9.27 3.12
N PRO A 559 20.28 -9.99 3.75
CA PRO A 559 18.87 -9.66 3.66
C PRO A 559 18.61 -8.29 4.29
N GLN A 560 17.89 -7.40 3.60
CA GLN A 560 17.50 -6.08 4.16
C GLN A 560 16.15 -6.14 4.90
N ILE A 561 15.35 -7.15 4.58
CA ILE A 561 14.10 -7.49 5.25
C ILE A 561 13.95 -9.02 5.25
N ILE A 562 13.57 -9.59 6.39
CA ILE A 562 13.10 -10.96 6.50
C ILE A 562 11.66 -10.89 7.00
N SER A 563 10.73 -11.53 6.31
CA SER A 563 9.30 -11.45 6.64
C SER A 563 8.57 -12.75 6.31
N GLY A 564 7.24 -12.76 6.44
CA GLY A 564 6.42 -13.95 6.17
C GLY A 564 6.70 -15.10 7.14
N THR A 565 6.97 -14.79 8.42
CA THR A 565 7.28 -15.83 9.40
C THR A 565 6.03 -16.63 9.80
N SER A 566 6.07 -17.94 9.61
CA SER A 566 5.02 -18.85 10.10
C SER A 566 5.58 -20.24 10.34
N PHE A 567 5.07 -20.93 11.37
CA PHE A 567 5.29 -22.37 11.49
C PHE A 567 4.51 -23.10 10.40
N GLY A 568 5.18 -24.03 9.71
CA GLY A 568 4.56 -24.94 8.77
C GLY A 568 4.07 -26.23 9.43
N PRO A 569 3.33 -27.07 8.70
CA PRO A 569 2.85 -28.37 9.19
C PRO A 569 4.00 -29.34 9.54
N ASP A 570 5.19 -29.12 8.97
CA ASP A 570 6.42 -29.85 9.29
C ASP A 570 7.10 -29.39 10.60
N GLY A 571 6.53 -28.39 11.28
CA GLY A 571 7.05 -27.85 12.53
C GLY A 571 8.24 -26.90 12.37
N LEU A 572 8.69 -26.63 11.14
CA LEU A 572 9.74 -25.67 10.83
C LEU A 572 9.19 -24.25 10.81
N LEU A 573 10.06 -23.27 11.12
CA LEU A 573 9.75 -21.86 10.98
C LEU A 573 10.11 -21.39 9.57
N TRP A 574 9.09 -21.16 8.75
CA TRP A 574 9.24 -20.65 7.38
C TRP A 574 9.34 -19.13 7.37
N ALA A 575 10.11 -18.59 6.44
CA ALA A 575 10.29 -17.16 6.20
C ALA A 575 10.72 -16.89 4.76
N ALA A 576 10.69 -15.61 4.37
CA ALA A 576 11.08 -15.16 3.04
C ALA A 576 11.90 -13.87 3.09
N PHE A 577 12.78 -13.73 2.10
CA PHE A 577 13.46 -12.48 1.76
C PHE A 577 13.67 -12.44 0.24
N ASP A 578 13.56 -11.26 -0.38
CA ASP A 578 13.70 -11.08 -1.82
C ASP A 578 12.86 -12.09 -2.64
N GLY A 579 13.52 -12.87 -3.50
CA GLY A 579 12.96 -13.98 -4.27
C GLY A 579 13.15 -15.36 -3.65
N THR A 580 13.52 -15.45 -2.36
CA THR A 580 13.90 -16.69 -1.67
C THR A 580 12.94 -17.04 -0.55
N VAL A 581 12.54 -18.31 -0.51
CA VAL A 581 11.80 -18.90 0.61
C VAL A 581 12.70 -19.91 1.34
N PHE A 582 12.66 -19.92 2.66
CA PHE A 582 13.52 -20.77 3.48
C PHE A 582 12.83 -21.19 4.78
N ALA A 583 13.30 -22.27 5.38
CA ALA A 583 12.79 -22.82 6.63
C ALA A 583 13.93 -23.03 7.63
N VAL A 584 13.65 -22.68 8.88
CA VAL A 584 14.56 -22.78 10.02
C VAL A 584 14.06 -23.84 10.99
N ASP A 585 14.97 -24.68 11.47
CA ASP A 585 14.70 -25.53 12.63
C ASP A 585 14.66 -24.65 13.90
N PRO A 586 13.50 -24.53 14.58
CA PRO A 586 13.36 -23.64 15.73
C PRO A 586 14.22 -24.03 16.93
N ALA A 587 14.71 -25.27 17.03
CA ALA A 587 15.56 -25.72 18.13
C ALA A 587 17.03 -25.28 17.94
N THR A 588 17.52 -25.32 16.69
CA THR A 588 18.93 -25.03 16.38
C THR A 588 19.13 -23.63 15.81
N GLY A 589 18.09 -23.04 15.22
CA GLY A 589 18.13 -21.80 14.42
C GLY A 589 18.86 -21.96 13.09
N GLN A 590 19.11 -23.18 12.63
CA GLN A 590 19.74 -23.46 11.35
C GLN A 590 18.72 -23.47 10.22
N VAL A 591 19.09 -22.91 9.06
CA VAL A 591 18.33 -23.06 7.83
C VAL A 591 18.46 -24.50 7.37
N VAL A 592 17.35 -25.20 7.25
CA VAL A 592 17.30 -26.63 6.88
C VAL A 592 16.66 -26.87 5.51
N LYS A 593 15.95 -25.87 4.98
CA LYS A 593 15.42 -25.83 3.61
C LYS A 593 15.57 -24.41 3.06
N SER A 594 15.93 -24.27 1.79
CA SER A 594 15.85 -22.99 1.08
C SER A 594 15.68 -23.22 -0.42
N LYS A 595 15.04 -22.25 -1.08
CA LYS A 595 14.98 -22.18 -2.55
C LYS A 595 14.80 -20.74 -3.00
N THR A 596 15.72 -20.28 -3.84
CA THR A 596 15.55 -19.04 -4.60
C THR A 596 14.65 -19.34 -5.80
N ILE A 597 13.48 -18.73 -5.84
CA ILE A 597 12.50 -18.89 -6.92
C ILE A 597 12.67 -17.76 -7.96
N TYR A 598 12.96 -16.54 -7.50
CA TYR A 598 13.19 -15.38 -8.35
C TYR A 598 14.62 -14.88 -8.17
N GLU A 599 15.54 -15.38 -9.00
CA GLU A 599 16.99 -15.18 -8.85
C GLU A 599 17.45 -13.73 -9.08
N ASP A 600 16.76 -12.97 -9.93
CA ASP A 600 17.13 -11.59 -10.30
C ASP A 600 16.59 -10.52 -9.33
N VAL A 601 15.89 -10.93 -8.26
CA VAL A 601 15.27 -10.02 -7.31
C VAL A 601 16.20 -9.78 -6.13
N GLU A 602 16.60 -8.53 -5.93
CA GLU A 602 17.44 -8.10 -4.81
C GLU A 602 16.82 -6.87 -4.12
N ASN A 603 16.98 -6.77 -2.80
CA ASN A 603 16.51 -5.64 -1.99
C ASN A 603 15.01 -5.35 -2.18
N TYR A 604 14.19 -6.40 -2.29
CA TYR A 604 12.76 -6.29 -2.46
C TYR A 604 12.07 -5.97 -1.14
N GLY A 605 11.21 -4.95 -1.17
CA GLY A 605 10.42 -4.55 -0.02
C GLY A 605 11.16 -3.59 0.91
N ARG A 606 10.41 -3.03 1.86
CA ARG A 606 10.91 -2.07 2.84
C ARG A 606 10.26 -2.28 4.21
N TRP A 607 8.94 -2.38 4.24
CA TRP A 607 8.18 -2.60 5.47
C TRP A 607 7.08 -3.64 5.31
N ARG A 608 6.36 -3.61 4.17
CA ARG A 608 5.30 -4.56 3.86
C ARG A 608 5.88 -5.98 3.88
N PRO A 609 5.30 -6.91 4.66
CA PRO A 609 5.79 -8.28 4.72
C PRO A 609 5.41 -9.07 3.47
N VAL A 610 6.12 -10.18 3.25
CA VAL A 610 5.59 -11.29 2.47
C VAL A 610 4.43 -11.89 3.25
N TYR A 611 3.25 -11.98 2.63
CA TYR A 611 2.13 -12.71 3.19
C TYR A 611 2.32 -14.19 2.88
N LEU A 612 2.34 -15.03 3.92
CA LEU A 612 2.47 -16.49 3.83
C LEU A 612 1.21 -17.12 4.43
N ARG A 613 0.58 -18.03 3.68
CA ARG A 613 -0.64 -18.75 4.05
C ARG A 613 -0.44 -20.24 3.85
N TRP A 614 -0.98 -21.01 4.79
CA TRP A 614 -1.02 -22.47 4.72
C TRP A 614 -2.42 -22.89 4.34
N SER A 615 -2.51 -23.78 3.36
CA SER A 615 -3.74 -24.50 3.05
C SER A 615 -3.87 -25.76 3.91
N ASP A 616 -5.08 -26.31 3.99
CA ASP A 616 -5.37 -27.48 4.82
C ASP A 616 -4.60 -28.74 4.41
N ASP A 617 -4.22 -28.85 3.13
CA ASP A 617 -3.40 -29.96 2.62
C ASP A 617 -1.89 -29.71 2.76
N GLY A 618 -1.50 -28.60 3.38
CA GLY A 618 -0.11 -28.29 3.69
C GLY A 618 0.65 -27.55 2.60
N LEU A 619 0.02 -27.16 1.48
CA LEU A 619 0.67 -26.27 0.52
C LEU A 619 0.80 -24.83 1.06
N MET A 620 1.91 -24.19 0.69
CA MET A 620 2.24 -22.83 1.08
C MET A 620 1.93 -21.86 -0.05
N TYR A 621 1.15 -20.83 0.23
CA TYR A 621 0.83 -19.74 -0.69
C TYR A 621 1.44 -18.44 -0.17
N LEU A 622 2.24 -17.76 -0.99
CA LEU A 622 2.96 -16.56 -0.55
C LEU A 622 3.12 -15.48 -1.62
N THR A 623 3.32 -14.23 -1.21
CA THR A 623 3.58 -13.07 -2.09
C THR A 623 5.08 -12.81 -2.27
N LEU A 624 5.83 -13.84 -2.68
CA LEU A 624 7.29 -13.78 -2.81
C LEU A 624 7.69 -12.85 -3.96
N ALA A 625 8.57 -11.87 -3.71
CA ALA A 625 8.94 -10.85 -4.71
C ALA A 625 7.74 -10.13 -5.40
N GLY A 626 6.59 -10.04 -4.73
CA GLY A 626 5.37 -9.46 -5.32
C GLY A 626 4.65 -10.38 -6.30
N GLN A 627 4.88 -11.68 -6.18
CA GLN A 627 4.25 -12.72 -6.98
C GLN A 627 3.51 -13.69 -6.05
N VAL A 628 2.22 -13.91 -6.31
CA VAL A 628 1.46 -14.99 -5.69
C VAL A 628 2.02 -16.32 -6.19
N THR A 629 2.65 -17.05 -5.28
CA THR A 629 3.38 -18.28 -5.56
C THR A 629 2.84 -19.38 -4.66
N VAL A 630 2.56 -20.54 -5.23
CA VAL A 630 2.35 -21.77 -4.46
C VAL A 630 3.65 -22.57 -4.40
N VAL A 631 3.94 -23.14 -3.22
CA VAL A 631 5.11 -23.99 -2.97
C VAL A 631 4.69 -25.22 -2.18
N ASP A 632 5.12 -26.39 -2.62
CA ASP A 632 5.08 -27.61 -1.82
C ASP A 632 6.25 -27.59 -0.83
N PRO A 633 6.02 -27.54 0.50
CA PRO A 633 7.10 -27.46 1.49
C PRO A 633 7.94 -28.74 1.61
N ALA A 634 7.45 -29.88 1.12
CA ALA A 634 8.16 -31.16 1.15
C ALA A 634 9.12 -31.29 -0.05
N THR A 635 8.66 -30.94 -1.25
CA THR A 635 9.44 -31.10 -2.50
C THR A 635 10.14 -29.82 -2.95
N MET A 636 9.72 -28.65 -2.44
CA MET A 636 10.09 -27.31 -2.91
C MET A 636 9.69 -27.03 -4.37
N GLU A 637 8.78 -27.82 -4.94
CA GLU A 637 8.18 -27.52 -6.24
C GLU A 637 7.25 -26.31 -6.09
N HIS A 638 7.21 -25.47 -7.12
CA HIS A 638 6.50 -24.19 -7.04
C HIS A 638 5.83 -23.84 -8.37
N ARG A 639 4.87 -22.91 -8.29
CA ARG A 639 4.22 -22.29 -9.44
C ARG A 639 3.85 -20.84 -9.11
N THR A 640 4.23 -19.92 -10.00
CA THR A 640 3.74 -18.54 -9.99
C THR A 640 2.31 -18.51 -10.54
N LEU A 641 1.40 -17.84 -9.83
CA LEU A 641 -0.03 -17.80 -10.13
C LEU A 641 -0.48 -16.41 -10.60
N ALA A 642 0.01 -15.35 -9.99
CA ALA A 642 -0.33 -13.96 -10.32
C ALA A 642 0.71 -12.98 -9.79
N GLU A 643 0.72 -11.75 -10.30
CA GLU A 643 1.46 -10.64 -9.71
C GLU A 643 0.61 -9.98 -8.62
N SER A 644 1.08 -9.97 -7.37
CA SER A 644 0.40 -9.29 -6.27
C SER A 644 1.28 -9.17 -5.04
N GLN A 645 1.05 -8.12 -4.25
CA GLN A 645 1.66 -7.94 -2.92
C GLN A 645 0.79 -8.47 -1.78
N HIS A 646 -0.39 -9.03 -2.07
CA HIS A 646 -1.30 -9.55 -1.04
C HIS A 646 -1.87 -10.90 -1.48
N VAL A 647 -1.96 -11.85 -0.54
CA VAL A 647 -2.64 -13.12 -0.74
C VAL A 647 -3.34 -13.54 0.54
N ASN A 648 -4.54 -14.08 0.40
CA ASN A 648 -5.23 -14.80 1.45
C ASN A 648 -5.92 -16.05 0.89
N LEU A 649 -6.25 -16.99 1.76
CA LEU A 649 -7.04 -18.17 1.42
C LEU A 649 -8.42 -18.03 2.04
N GLY A 650 -9.46 -18.19 1.23
CA GLY A 650 -10.84 -18.21 1.70
C GLY A 650 -11.17 -19.53 2.40
N HIS A 651 -12.26 -19.55 3.17
CA HIS A 651 -12.77 -20.79 3.76
C HIS A 651 -13.30 -21.79 2.71
N ASP A 652 -13.46 -21.34 1.47
CA ASP A 652 -13.79 -22.15 0.30
C ASP A 652 -12.55 -22.82 -0.34
N GLY A 653 -11.35 -22.59 0.21
CA GLY A 653 -10.08 -23.12 -0.31
C GLY A 653 -9.52 -22.36 -1.51
N ASN A 654 -10.18 -21.29 -1.96
CA ASN A 654 -9.72 -20.48 -3.09
C ASN A 654 -8.72 -19.42 -2.67
N ILE A 655 -7.98 -18.91 -3.65
CA ILE A 655 -6.93 -17.90 -3.45
C ILE A 655 -7.51 -16.54 -3.75
N TYR A 656 -7.40 -15.62 -2.81
CA TYR A 656 -7.79 -14.23 -2.95
C TYR A 656 -6.56 -13.35 -2.94
N PHE A 657 -6.44 -12.45 -3.90
CA PHE A 657 -5.30 -11.55 -4.02
C PHE A 657 -5.74 -10.20 -4.56
N THR A 658 -4.84 -9.23 -4.59
CA THR A 658 -5.18 -7.85 -4.98
C THR A 658 -4.58 -7.50 -6.33
N ASN A 659 -5.34 -6.84 -7.18
CA ASN A 659 -4.81 -6.14 -8.33
C ASN A 659 -5.14 -4.65 -8.17
N ASP A 660 -4.23 -3.95 -7.47
CA ASP A 660 -4.36 -2.53 -7.16
C ASP A 660 -5.67 -2.20 -6.41
N THR A 661 -6.69 -1.73 -7.11
CA THR A 661 -8.02 -1.37 -6.56
C THR A 661 -9.02 -2.52 -6.59
N GLN A 662 -8.68 -3.66 -7.20
CA GLN A 662 -9.57 -4.81 -7.39
C GLN A 662 -9.22 -5.96 -6.44
N LEU A 663 -10.25 -6.64 -5.94
CA LEU A 663 -10.12 -7.95 -5.34
C LEU A 663 -10.20 -9.02 -6.44
N MET A 664 -9.24 -9.93 -6.46
CA MET A 664 -9.14 -11.00 -7.46
C MET A 664 -9.25 -12.36 -6.77
N LYS A 665 -9.78 -13.34 -7.50
CA LYS A 665 -9.90 -14.75 -7.06
C LYS A 665 -9.25 -15.69 -8.07
N ILE A 666 -8.55 -16.71 -7.58
CA ILE A 666 -8.20 -17.91 -8.36
C ILE A 666 -8.90 -19.10 -7.71
N GLU A 667 -9.70 -19.82 -8.49
CA GLU A 667 -10.32 -21.05 -8.03
C GLU A 667 -9.30 -22.17 -7.99
N VAL A 668 -9.31 -22.93 -6.90
CA VAL A 668 -8.41 -24.05 -6.66
C VAL A 668 -9.22 -25.34 -6.66
N SER A 669 -8.79 -26.29 -7.47
CA SER A 669 -9.33 -27.65 -7.46
C SER A 669 -8.22 -28.67 -7.45
N ASP A 670 -8.47 -29.87 -6.95
CA ASP A 670 -7.52 -30.97 -7.10
C ASP A 670 -7.23 -31.20 -8.58
N ALA A 671 -5.96 -31.39 -8.92
CA ALA A 671 -5.63 -31.86 -10.26
C ALA A 671 -6.35 -33.19 -10.46
N ALA A 672 -7.11 -33.33 -11.55
CA ALA A 672 -7.67 -34.61 -11.92
C ALA A 672 -6.51 -35.61 -11.90
N ALA A 673 -6.63 -36.66 -11.06
CA ALA A 673 -5.62 -37.70 -11.03
C ALA A 673 -5.35 -38.13 -12.46
N GLU A 674 -4.11 -38.04 -12.92
CA GLU A 674 -3.68 -38.65 -14.17
C GLU A 674 -4.28 -40.06 -14.18
N PRO A 675 -5.04 -40.45 -15.22
CA PRO A 675 -5.63 -41.78 -15.25
C PRO A 675 -4.48 -42.78 -15.12
N ASP A 676 -4.49 -43.50 -14.00
CA ASP A 676 -3.51 -44.50 -13.68
C ASP A 676 -3.28 -45.41 -14.90
N THR A 677 -2.02 -45.78 -15.17
CA THR A 677 -1.68 -46.51 -16.38
C THR A 677 -1.21 -47.91 -16.04
N VAL A 678 -1.45 -48.85 -16.96
CA VAL A 678 -0.89 -50.20 -16.84
C VAL A 678 0.65 -50.16 -16.75
N GLN A 679 1.30 -49.14 -17.31
CA GLN A 679 2.75 -48.97 -17.19
C GLN A 679 3.16 -48.60 -15.77
N ALA A 680 2.51 -47.60 -15.16
CA ALA A 680 2.77 -47.20 -13.77
C ALA A 680 2.60 -48.38 -12.81
N LEU A 681 1.52 -49.16 -12.97
CA LEU A 681 1.29 -50.36 -12.15
C LEU A 681 2.41 -51.40 -12.32
N MET A 682 2.96 -51.56 -13.52
CA MET A 682 4.09 -52.48 -13.73
C MET A 682 5.38 -51.99 -13.08
N ASP A 683 5.61 -50.67 -13.06
CA ASP A 683 6.79 -50.08 -12.43
C ASP A 683 6.70 -50.23 -10.90
N ASP A 684 5.51 -50.04 -10.30
CA ASP A 684 5.26 -50.28 -8.88
C ASP A 684 5.43 -51.76 -8.50
N ILE A 685 5.00 -52.68 -9.35
CA ILE A 685 5.23 -54.12 -9.16
C ILE A 685 6.72 -54.47 -9.14
N GLU A 686 7.55 -53.83 -9.97
CA GLU A 686 9.00 -54.01 -9.92
C GLU A 686 9.62 -53.36 -8.68
N SER A 687 9.07 -52.23 -8.20
CA SER A 687 9.47 -51.57 -6.95
C SER A 687 9.19 -52.46 -5.74
N TRP A 688 7.96 -52.97 -5.57
CA TRP A 688 7.62 -53.90 -4.49
C TRP A 688 8.44 -55.19 -4.53
N LYS A 689 8.81 -55.63 -5.73
CA LYS A 689 9.68 -56.81 -5.87
C LYS A 689 11.09 -56.51 -5.36
N ALA A 690 11.62 -55.31 -5.60
CA ALA A 690 12.91 -54.88 -5.08
C ALA A 690 12.88 -54.74 -3.54
N GLN A 691 11.73 -54.35 -2.98
CA GLN A 691 11.50 -54.19 -1.54
C GLN A 691 11.22 -55.52 -0.81
N GLY A 692 10.92 -56.59 -1.55
CA GLY A 692 10.59 -57.91 -0.99
C GLY A 692 9.10 -58.12 -0.69
N ASP A 693 8.27 -57.12 -0.98
CA ASP A 693 6.82 -57.14 -0.79
C ASP A 693 6.07 -58.00 -1.79
N ILE A 694 6.71 -58.37 -2.91
CA ILE A 694 6.18 -59.35 -3.86
C ILE A 694 7.30 -60.28 -4.35
N SER A 695 7.05 -61.59 -4.27
CA SER A 695 8.02 -62.58 -4.72
C SER A 695 8.24 -62.53 -6.23
N HIS A 696 9.47 -62.80 -6.67
CA HIS A 696 9.84 -62.81 -8.09
C HIS A 696 8.89 -63.61 -9.01
N PRO A 697 8.40 -64.82 -8.64
CA PRO A 697 7.47 -65.56 -9.49
C PRO A 697 6.11 -64.87 -9.66
N VAL A 698 5.60 -64.21 -8.62
CA VAL A 698 4.28 -63.55 -8.65
C VAL A 698 4.36 -62.24 -9.43
N SER A 699 5.37 -61.41 -9.20
CA SER A 699 5.59 -60.17 -9.96
C SER A 699 5.74 -60.44 -11.46
N LYS A 700 6.49 -61.50 -11.83
CA LYS A 700 6.64 -61.89 -13.24
C LYS A 700 5.33 -62.35 -13.88
N GLN A 701 4.48 -63.08 -13.15
CA GLN A 701 3.19 -63.54 -13.66
C GLN A 701 2.22 -62.38 -13.89
N ILE A 702 2.08 -61.50 -12.90
CA ILE A 702 1.21 -60.32 -12.99
C ILE A 702 1.74 -59.37 -14.06
N GLY A 703 3.03 -59.02 -14.04
CA GLY A 703 3.65 -58.12 -15.01
C GLY A 703 3.53 -58.61 -16.45
N ASN A 704 3.67 -59.92 -16.71
CA ASN A 704 3.47 -60.46 -18.06
C ASN A 704 2.02 -60.34 -18.54
N ALA A 705 1.05 -60.57 -17.67
CA ALA A 705 -0.35 -60.40 -18.00
C ALA A 705 -0.69 -58.93 -18.27
N LEU A 706 -0.16 -58.01 -17.47
CA LEU A 706 -0.29 -56.56 -17.68
C LEU A 706 0.34 -56.10 -19.01
N LYS A 707 1.55 -56.55 -19.35
CA LYS A 707 2.19 -56.28 -20.66
C LYS A 707 1.33 -56.74 -21.83
N GLN A 708 0.72 -57.92 -21.73
CA GLN A 708 -0.19 -58.41 -22.77
C GLN A 708 -1.46 -57.57 -22.83
N ALA A 709 -2.04 -57.19 -21.69
CA ALA A 709 -3.21 -56.33 -21.62
C ALA A 709 -2.96 -54.98 -22.33
N GLN A 710 -1.86 -54.30 -21.99
CA GLN A 710 -1.45 -53.04 -22.60
C GLN A 710 -1.25 -53.17 -24.12
N ARG A 711 -0.54 -54.22 -24.57
CA ARG A 711 -0.33 -54.48 -26.00
C ARG A 711 -1.64 -54.72 -26.75
N LYS A 712 -2.61 -55.42 -26.16
CA LYS A 712 -3.91 -55.66 -26.78
C LYS A 712 -4.76 -54.40 -26.83
N GLN A 713 -4.70 -53.57 -25.80
CA GLN A 713 -5.38 -52.28 -25.75
C GLN A 713 -4.85 -51.34 -26.84
N GLN A 714 -3.53 -51.23 -27.00
CA GLN A 714 -2.88 -50.46 -28.08
C GLN A 714 -3.24 -50.98 -29.50
N GLN A 715 -3.61 -52.25 -29.64
CA GLN A 715 -4.07 -52.84 -30.90
C GLN A 715 -5.57 -52.65 -31.15
N GLY A 716 -6.28 -51.91 -30.29
CA GLY A 716 -7.74 -51.75 -30.36
C GLY A 716 -8.54 -53.01 -29.99
N LYS A 717 -7.91 -54.02 -29.38
CA LYS A 717 -8.53 -55.32 -29.04
C LYS A 717 -9.00 -55.35 -27.59
N GLN A 718 -10.00 -54.54 -27.26
CA GLN A 718 -10.43 -54.31 -25.87
C GLN A 718 -10.86 -55.59 -25.13
N VAL A 719 -11.66 -56.46 -25.73
CA VAL A 719 -12.08 -57.74 -25.11
C VAL A 719 -10.87 -58.61 -24.71
N GLN A 720 -9.80 -58.61 -25.52
CA GLN A 720 -8.57 -59.36 -25.23
C GLN A 720 -7.73 -58.67 -24.16
N ALA A 721 -7.73 -57.33 -24.13
CA ALA A 721 -7.06 -56.55 -23.10
C ALA A 721 -7.69 -56.81 -21.72
N VAL A 722 -9.01 -56.72 -21.60
CA VAL A 722 -9.76 -57.02 -20.37
C VAL A 722 -9.54 -58.47 -19.92
N LYS A 723 -9.47 -59.43 -20.85
CA LYS A 723 -9.15 -60.82 -20.51
C LYS A 723 -7.79 -60.93 -19.81
N HIS A 724 -6.76 -60.26 -20.32
CA HIS A 724 -5.43 -60.29 -19.72
C HIS A 724 -5.36 -59.55 -18.37
N LEU A 725 -6.15 -58.50 -18.16
CA LEU A 725 -6.32 -57.89 -16.84
C LEU A 725 -6.95 -58.87 -15.84
N LYS A 726 -7.98 -59.62 -16.26
CA LYS A 726 -8.58 -60.69 -15.43
C LYS A 726 -7.61 -61.84 -15.16
N ASP A 727 -6.73 -62.17 -16.11
CA ASP A 727 -5.64 -63.13 -15.89
C ASP A 727 -4.65 -62.62 -14.82
N ALA A 728 -4.31 -61.32 -14.84
CA ALA A 728 -3.48 -60.69 -13.82
C ALA A 728 -4.12 -60.78 -12.41
N LEU A 729 -5.43 -60.50 -12.28
CA LEU A 729 -6.18 -60.72 -11.03
C LEU A 729 -6.14 -62.17 -10.57
N LYS A 730 -6.26 -63.12 -11.51
CA LYS A 730 -6.20 -64.55 -11.19
C LYS A 730 -4.81 -64.97 -10.70
N HIS A 731 -3.75 -64.37 -11.21
CA HIS A 731 -2.38 -64.58 -10.70
C HIS A 731 -2.23 -63.99 -9.29
N LEU A 732 -2.78 -62.80 -9.05
CA LEU A 732 -2.80 -62.16 -7.75
C LEU A 732 -3.57 -62.98 -6.69
N ASP A 733 -4.78 -63.45 -6.99
CA ASP A 733 -5.61 -64.24 -6.09
C ASP A 733 -4.99 -65.64 -5.79
N ARG A 734 -4.12 -66.15 -6.67
CA ARG A 734 -3.41 -67.43 -6.49
C ARG A 734 -2.11 -67.31 -5.69
N ALA A 735 -1.62 -66.09 -5.46
CA ALA A 735 -0.42 -65.88 -4.65
C ALA A 735 -0.68 -66.33 -3.22
N LYS A 736 0.18 -67.21 -2.68
CA LYS A 736 0.05 -67.73 -1.31
C LYS A 736 0.43 -66.65 -0.29
N SER A 737 -0.03 -66.83 0.96
CA SER A 737 0.39 -66.02 2.10
C SER A 737 1.93 -65.94 2.18
N GLY A 738 2.47 -64.73 2.31
CA GLY A 738 3.91 -64.46 2.34
C GLY A 738 4.60 -64.36 0.97
N GLN A 739 3.88 -64.53 -0.15
CA GLN A 739 4.43 -64.27 -1.49
C GLN A 739 4.13 -62.86 -2.01
N ILE A 740 3.23 -62.14 -1.32
CA ILE A 740 2.88 -60.75 -1.54
C ILE A 740 2.38 -60.14 -0.21
N SER A 741 2.71 -58.88 0.08
CA SER A 741 2.14 -58.14 1.22
C SER A 741 0.66 -57.84 1.00
N GLU A 742 -0.10 -57.67 2.08
CA GLU A 742 -1.55 -57.36 1.96
C GLU A 742 -1.78 -55.98 1.35
N GLU A 743 -0.89 -55.03 1.59
CA GLU A 743 -0.92 -53.67 1.01
C GLU A 743 -0.72 -53.70 -0.50
N ALA A 744 0.36 -54.33 -0.99
CA ALA A 744 0.60 -54.48 -2.43
C ALA A 744 -0.51 -55.30 -3.10
N ARG A 745 -1.07 -56.29 -2.40
CA ARG A 745 -2.21 -57.07 -2.92
C ARG A 745 -3.45 -56.20 -3.10
N ALA A 746 -3.78 -55.36 -2.12
CA ALA A 746 -4.95 -54.48 -2.18
C ALA A 746 -4.81 -53.45 -3.31
N ASP A 747 -3.66 -52.81 -3.43
CA ASP A 747 -3.39 -51.79 -4.44
C ASP A 747 -3.46 -52.35 -5.88
N ILE A 748 -2.74 -53.44 -6.16
CA ILE A 748 -2.77 -54.11 -7.47
C ILE A 748 -4.20 -54.52 -7.83
N LYS A 749 -4.98 -55.04 -6.86
CA LYS A 749 -6.36 -55.49 -7.10
C LYS A 749 -7.27 -54.32 -7.44
N GLN A 750 -7.14 -53.21 -6.73
CA GLN A 750 -7.93 -52.00 -6.96
C GLN A 750 -7.64 -51.42 -8.35
N ARG A 751 -6.35 -51.23 -8.69
CA ARG A 751 -5.94 -50.62 -9.97
C ARG A 751 -6.29 -51.48 -11.18
N ILE A 752 -6.11 -52.79 -11.11
CA ILE A 752 -6.59 -53.68 -12.17
C ILE A 752 -8.12 -53.63 -12.30
N GLY A 753 -8.85 -53.52 -11.17
CA GLY A 753 -10.30 -53.34 -11.18
C GLY A 753 -10.75 -52.08 -11.92
N ILE A 754 -10.04 -50.96 -11.72
CA ILE A 754 -10.25 -49.70 -12.45
C ILE A 754 -9.99 -49.92 -13.95
N PHE A 755 -8.87 -50.53 -14.33
CA PHE A 755 -8.58 -50.80 -15.75
C PHE A 755 -9.62 -51.70 -16.41
N VAL A 756 -10.13 -52.71 -15.70
CA VAL A 756 -11.20 -53.57 -16.21
C VAL A 756 -12.47 -52.77 -16.46
N ASN A 757 -12.84 -51.87 -15.55
CA ASN A 757 -14.04 -51.04 -15.70
C ASN A 757 -13.91 -50.02 -16.84
N VAL A 758 -12.72 -49.42 -17.02
CA VAL A 758 -12.48 -48.42 -18.08
C VAL A 758 -12.35 -49.08 -19.46
N TRP A 759 -11.88 -50.32 -19.55
CA TRP A 759 -11.63 -51.02 -20.82
C TRP A 759 -12.73 -52.02 -21.22
N SER A 760 -13.76 -52.20 -20.39
CA SER A 760 -14.97 -53.00 -20.71
C SER A 760 -16.04 -52.12 -21.33
#